data_AF-A0A9Q0JM53-F1
#
_entry.id   AF-A0A9Q0JM53-F1
#
_cell.length_a   1.000
_cell.length_b   1.000
_cell.length_c   1.000
_cell.angle_alpha   90.00
_cell.angle_beta   90.00
_cell.angle_gamma   90.00
#
_symmetry.space_group_name_H-M   'P 1'
#
loop_
_entity.id
_entity.type
_entity.pdbx_description
1 polymer ?
#
loop_
_entity_poly.entity_id
_entity_poly.type
_entity_poly.pdbx_seq_one_letter_code
_entity_poly.pdbx_strand_id
1 'polypeptide(L)'
;MGWVVVSGSLVFYSYLLFIAASVVNGGIPTTLDGPFKPVTVPLDKSFRGHAVDLPDTDPRVQRVVRGFEPEQISVSLSATHDSVWISWITGEYQIGTSIKPLNPETVASIVRFGRLKFPLTRQASGYSLIYNQLYPFEGLQNYTSGIIHHVRLKGLKPNTVYYYQCGDPSIPAMSGVYHFKTMPASGPKSYPTRIAIVGDLGLTYNTTSTVDHMTSNDPDLIVLVGDATYANLYLTNGTGSDCYSCSFADTPIHETYQPRWDYWGRYMQPVISRVPIMVVEGNHEIEKQVENQTFVAYSSRFAFPSEESGSSSTFYYSFNAGGIHFIMLGGYIAYNRTADQYKWLKRDLANIDRKVTPWLVATWHPPWYSTYKAHYREAECMRVAMEDLLYEYGADLVFNGHVHAYERSNRVYNYTLDPCGPVYITVGDGGNREKMAIDHADEPGHCPDPSTTPDEYMGGFCAFNFTSGPATGKFCWDRQPDYSAYRESSFGHGILEVKNETHALWTWHRNQDLYNAYGDQIYIVRQPKRETVTQTSSTSPAPLLCLEITKNEVSSEVIAGAGDDGTDPECECEDCYSNCIQPFPDDDSVNDYDCDFEQNEDRRSFVIFLLTLGSFPVRKRLFPLPFANDLCRNLGVDDVESECLRVFEEEKEKSQEVVEEI
;
A
#
# COMPACT_ATOMS: atom_id res chain seq x y z
N MET A 1 76.21 -17.97 -40.53
CA MET A 1 75.80 -19.16 -41.29
C MET A 1 74.59 -19.74 -40.60
N GLY A 2 73.46 -19.83 -41.31
CA GLY A 2 72.23 -20.42 -40.79
C GLY A 2 72.29 -21.95 -40.72
N TRP A 3 71.18 -22.54 -40.26
CA TRP A 3 70.55 -23.86 -40.52
C TRP A 3 69.74 -24.23 -39.26
N VAL A 4 68.43 -23.93 -39.21
CA VAL A 4 67.26 -24.79 -39.53
C VAL A 4 66.88 -25.81 -38.44
N VAL A 5 65.78 -25.48 -37.75
CA VAL A 5 64.58 -26.27 -37.36
C VAL A 5 64.74 -27.67 -36.74
N VAL A 6 64.20 -27.83 -35.51
CA VAL A 6 63.28 -28.94 -35.16
C VAL A 6 62.15 -28.40 -34.28
N SER A 7 60.94 -28.69 -34.73
CA SER A 7 59.62 -28.43 -34.15
C SER A 7 59.32 -29.27 -32.91
N GLY A 8 58.64 -28.69 -31.92
CA GLY A 8 58.02 -29.40 -30.80
C GLY A 8 56.80 -28.64 -30.30
N SER A 9 55.63 -29.26 -30.46
CA SER A 9 54.28 -28.73 -30.28
C SER A 9 53.92 -28.37 -28.84
N LEU A 10 53.20 -27.27 -28.65
CA LEU A 10 52.30 -27.08 -27.50
C LEU A 10 51.06 -26.33 -28.01
N VAL A 11 49.98 -27.11 -28.13
CA VAL A 11 48.65 -26.68 -28.52
C VAL A 11 48.01 -25.97 -27.32
N PHE A 12 47.79 -24.67 -27.41
CA PHE A 12 46.86 -23.96 -26.54
C PHE A 12 45.52 -23.84 -27.27
N TYR A 13 44.53 -24.63 -26.84
CA TYR A 13 43.13 -24.42 -27.21
C TYR A 13 42.62 -23.19 -26.45
N SER A 14 42.56 -22.05 -27.11
CA SER A 14 41.75 -20.92 -26.68
C SER A 14 40.30 -21.14 -27.12
N TYR A 15 39.47 -21.61 -26.20
CA TYR A 15 38.01 -21.54 -26.36
C TYR A 15 37.58 -20.07 -26.24
N LEU A 16 37.45 -19.38 -27.37
CA LEU A 16 36.71 -18.12 -27.46
C LEU A 16 35.22 -18.47 -27.42
N LEU A 17 34.62 -18.38 -26.23
CA LEU A 17 33.18 -18.30 -26.07
C LEU A 17 32.72 -16.98 -26.70
N PHE A 18 32.19 -17.06 -27.93
CA PHE A 18 31.38 -16.00 -28.51
C PHE A 18 30.08 -15.93 -27.71
N ILE A 19 30.04 -15.08 -26.69
CA ILE A 19 28.78 -14.56 -26.17
C ILE A 19 28.23 -13.67 -27.28
N ALA A 20 27.20 -14.16 -27.97
CA ALA A 20 26.39 -13.32 -28.83
C ALA A 20 25.65 -12.32 -27.93
N ALA A 21 26.31 -11.19 -27.64
CA ALA A 21 25.62 -10.00 -27.21
C ALA A 21 24.80 -9.52 -28.42
N SER A 22 23.56 -9.99 -28.51
CA SER A 22 22.55 -9.28 -29.29
C SER A 22 22.35 -7.93 -28.62
N VAL A 23 23.17 -6.95 -29.01
CA VAL A 23 22.89 -5.54 -28.77
C VAL A 23 21.67 -5.23 -29.61
N VAL A 24 20.48 -5.43 -29.03
CA VAL A 24 19.26 -4.84 -29.53
C VAL A 24 19.43 -3.35 -29.30
N ASN A 25 19.66 -2.62 -30.37
CA ASN A 25 19.70 -1.17 -30.39
C ASN A 25 18.26 -0.68 -30.15
N GLY A 26 17.83 -0.59 -28.89
CA GLY A 26 16.50 -0.17 -28.47
C GLY A 26 16.56 0.46 -27.09
N GLY A 27 15.92 1.62 -26.90
CA GLY A 27 15.88 2.31 -25.61
C GLY A 27 15.15 1.51 -24.52
N ILE A 28 15.11 2.04 -23.30
CA ILE A 28 14.30 1.48 -22.21
C ILE A 28 12.83 1.44 -22.68
N PRO A 29 12.14 0.29 -22.63
CA PRO A 29 10.74 0.19 -23.07
C PRO A 29 9.85 1.10 -22.24
N THR A 30 8.74 1.55 -22.81
CA THR A 30 7.77 2.42 -22.13
C THR A 30 6.39 1.75 -22.09
N THR A 31 5.56 2.04 -21.09
CA THR A 31 4.17 1.56 -21.08
C THR A 31 3.33 2.07 -22.27
N LEU A 32 3.83 3.03 -23.06
CA LEU A 32 3.22 3.45 -24.33
C LEU A 32 3.41 2.41 -25.44
N ASP A 33 4.46 1.58 -25.34
CA ASP A 33 4.77 0.50 -26.28
C ASP A 33 4.00 -0.79 -25.96
N GLY A 34 3.37 -0.85 -24.79
CA GLY A 34 2.60 -1.99 -24.30
C GLY A 34 1.21 -2.12 -24.95
N PRO A 35 0.51 -3.24 -24.71
CA PRO A 35 0.88 -4.32 -23.82
C PRO A 35 2.07 -5.14 -24.35
N PHE A 36 2.97 -5.55 -23.45
CA PHE A 36 4.12 -6.39 -23.77
C PHE A 36 3.70 -7.85 -23.81
N LYS A 37 4.36 -8.63 -24.67
CA LYS A 37 4.21 -10.09 -24.62
C LYS A 37 4.74 -10.62 -23.28
N PRO A 38 4.02 -11.54 -22.62
CA PRO A 38 4.46 -12.10 -21.35
C PRO A 38 5.86 -12.73 -21.41
N VAL A 39 6.66 -12.45 -20.39
CA VAL A 39 7.99 -13.03 -20.19
C VAL A 39 8.05 -13.74 -18.84
N THR A 40 8.44 -15.02 -18.86
CA THR A 40 8.80 -15.79 -17.67
C THR A 40 10.30 -16.05 -17.73
N VAL A 41 11.03 -15.60 -16.72
CA VAL A 41 12.46 -15.92 -16.62
C VAL A 41 12.61 -17.35 -16.10
N PRO A 42 13.38 -18.22 -16.80
CA PRO A 42 13.60 -19.58 -16.32
C PRO A 42 14.22 -19.60 -14.93
N LEU A 43 13.69 -20.43 -14.03
CA LEU A 43 14.25 -20.63 -12.70
C LEU A 43 15.74 -21.00 -12.78
N ASP A 44 16.58 -20.23 -12.09
CA ASP A 44 17.96 -20.63 -11.88
C ASP A 44 18.02 -21.76 -10.84
N LYS A 45 18.25 -22.98 -11.33
CA LYS A 45 18.38 -24.19 -10.49
C LYS A 45 19.62 -24.18 -9.59
N SER A 46 20.50 -23.18 -9.73
CA SER A 46 21.61 -22.94 -8.80
C SER A 46 21.14 -22.40 -7.45
N PHE A 47 19.95 -21.79 -7.37
CA PHE A 47 19.29 -21.47 -6.10
C PHE A 47 19.06 -22.77 -5.31
N ARG A 48 19.77 -22.93 -4.19
CA ARG A 48 19.69 -24.11 -3.33
C ARG A 48 19.19 -23.72 -1.94
N GLY A 49 18.10 -24.36 -1.52
CA GLY A 49 17.61 -24.32 -0.14
C GLY A 49 16.80 -23.07 0.23
N HIS A 50 16.39 -23.03 1.49
CA HIS A 50 15.75 -21.87 2.12
C HIS A 50 16.80 -20.84 2.54
N ALA A 51 16.41 -19.57 2.59
CA ALA A 51 17.27 -18.54 3.13
C ALA A 51 17.48 -18.79 4.64
N VAL A 52 18.71 -18.59 5.11
CA VAL A 52 19.08 -18.89 6.51
C VAL A 52 18.97 -17.63 7.34
N ASP A 53 18.12 -17.65 8.37
CA ASP A 53 17.98 -16.57 9.34
C ASP A 53 19.32 -16.20 9.99
N LEU A 54 19.54 -14.90 10.19
CA LEU A 54 20.66 -14.42 10.99
C LEU A 54 20.51 -14.94 12.43
N PRO A 55 21.56 -15.54 13.01
CA PRO A 55 21.51 -16.03 14.38
C PRO A 55 21.48 -14.85 15.36
N ASP A 56 20.98 -15.08 16.57
CA ASP A 56 21.03 -14.14 17.70
C ASP A 56 22.47 -13.76 18.11
N THR A 57 23.44 -14.58 17.72
CA THR A 57 24.88 -14.35 17.88
C THR A 57 25.48 -13.39 16.84
N ASP A 58 24.76 -13.01 15.79
CA ASP A 58 25.25 -12.04 14.81
C ASP A 58 25.44 -10.66 15.50
N PRO A 59 26.65 -10.06 15.43
CA PRO A 59 26.93 -8.80 16.13
C PRO A 59 26.05 -7.63 15.66
N ARG A 60 25.42 -7.72 14.49
CA ARG A 60 24.51 -6.68 13.97
C ARG A 60 23.14 -6.71 14.64
N VAL A 61 22.73 -7.83 15.23
CA VAL A 61 21.45 -7.98 15.93
C VAL A 61 21.58 -7.91 17.46
N GLN A 62 22.82 -8.00 17.94
CA GLN A 62 23.12 -7.88 19.36
C GLN A 62 22.94 -6.46 19.88
N ARG A 63 22.57 -6.37 21.15
CA ARG A 63 22.45 -5.09 21.84
C ARG A 63 23.83 -4.52 22.15
N VAL A 64 24.16 -3.37 21.56
CA VAL A 64 25.48 -2.70 21.74
C VAL A 64 25.43 -1.47 22.65
N VAL A 65 24.23 -0.97 22.97
CA VAL A 65 23.99 0.18 23.85
C VAL A 65 23.82 -0.26 25.31
N ARG A 66 23.85 0.67 26.29
CA ARG A 66 23.74 0.36 27.72
C ARG A 66 22.57 1.07 28.39
N GLY A 67 21.94 0.41 29.37
CA GLY A 67 20.83 1.00 30.13
C GLY A 67 19.70 1.47 29.21
N PHE A 68 19.32 2.75 29.33
CA PHE A 68 18.27 3.37 28.53
C PHE A 68 18.78 4.15 27.30
N GLU A 69 20.04 3.97 26.90
CA GLU A 69 20.52 4.53 25.63
C GLU A 69 19.66 4.04 24.44
N PRO A 70 19.33 4.93 23.47
CA PRO A 70 18.47 4.58 22.34
C PRO A 70 19.07 3.53 21.39
N GLU A 71 18.24 2.57 21.01
CA GLU A 71 18.47 1.61 19.93
C GLU A 71 17.26 1.55 18.98
N GLN A 72 17.41 0.81 17.87
CA GLN A 72 16.37 0.61 16.86
C GLN A 72 15.83 1.93 16.32
N ILE A 73 16.73 2.91 16.14
CA ILE A 73 16.36 4.27 15.74
C ILE A 73 15.88 4.26 14.29
N SER A 74 14.70 4.81 14.05
CA SER A 74 14.09 4.92 12.73
C SER A 74 13.50 6.31 12.47
N VAL A 75 13.39 6.65 11.19
CA VAL A 75 12.72 7.85 10.68
C VAL A 75 11.55 7.41 9.82
N SER A 76 10.38 8.01 10.01
CA SER A 76 9.21 7.82 9.15
C SER A 76 8.66 9.18 8.72
N LEU A 77 8.03 9.24 7.56
CA LEU A 77 7.44 10.49 7.07
C LEU A 77 6.17 10.83 7.87
N SER A 78 5.87 12.12 7.97
CA SER A 78 4.50 12.59 8.23
C SER A 78 3.74 12.67 6.89
N ALA A 79 2.48 13.11 6.88
CA ALA A 79 1.70 13.22 5.63
C ALA A 79 2.28 14.24 4.63
N THR A 80 3.07 15.22 5.09
CA THR A 80 3.72 16.21 4.23
C THR A 80 5.19 16.43 4.58
N HIS A 81 5.95 17.04 3.66
CA HIS A 81 7.40 17.21 3.73
C HIS A 81 7.92 18.02 4.93
N ASP A 82 7.05 18.78 5.60
CA ASP A 82 7.43 19.69 6.68
C ASP A 82 7.51 19.00 8.04
N SER A 83 7.26 17.69 8.08
CA SER A 83 7.24 16.91 9.30
C SER A 83 7.73 15.48 9.07
N VAL A 84 8.43 14.95 10.07
CA VAL A 84 8.82 13.53 10.15
C VAL A 84 8.62 13.02 11.56
N TRP A 85 8.55 11.71 11.72
CA TRP A 85 8.59 11.01 12.98
C TRP A 85 9.98 10.41 13.21
N ILE A 86 10.50 10.57 14.43
CA ILE A 86 11.69 9.86 14.92
C ILE A 86 11.22 8.87 15.98
N SER A 87 11.56 7.60 15.77
CA SER A 87 11.21 6.52 16.70
C SER A 87 12.46 5.81 17.18
N TRP A 88 12.42 5.27 18.40
CA TRP A 88 13.50 4.46 18.97
C TRP A 88 12.99 3.64 20.15
N ILE A 89 13.81 2.71 20.63
CA ILE A 89 13.56 1.90 21.82
C ILE A 89 14.62 2.19 22.87
N THR A 90 14.24 2.21 24.15
CA THR A 90 15.15 2.28 25.30
C THR A 90 14.87 1.13 26.27
N GLY A 91 15.93 0.65 26.93
CA GLY A 91 15.85 -0.54 27.78
C GLY A 91 15.81 -1.84 26.98
N GLU A 92 15.98 -2.96 27.68
CA GLU A 92 16.02 -4.28 27.06
C GLU A 92 14.64 -4.93 27.13
N TYR A 93 14.26 -5.65 26.07
CA TYR A 93 13.07 -6.50 26.10
C TYR A 93 13.23 -7.61 27.15
N GLN A 94 12.11 -8.21 27.55
CA GLN A 94 12.12 -9.39 28.41
C GLN A 94 11.30 -10.49 27.75
N ILE A 95 11.81 -11.72 27.81
CA ILE A 95 11.11 -12.93 27.36
C ILE A 95 11.19 -14.01 28.43
N GLY A 96 10.10 -14.73 28.65
CA GLY A 96 10.02 -15.83 29.61
C GLY A 96 8.69 -15.87 30.34
N THR A 97 8.63 -16.66 31.42
CA THR A 97 7.40 -16.90 32.20
C THR A 97 7.14 -15.83 33.26
N SER A 98 8.08 -14.93 33.54
CA SER A 98 8.00 -13.92 34.60
C SER A 98 8.50 -12.55 34.11
N ILE A 99 7.87 -12.06 33.05
CA ILE A 99 8.14 -10.71 32.53
C ILE A 99 7.60 -9.62 33.46
N LYS A 100 8.28 -8.47 33.50
CA LYS A 100 7.86 -7.28 34.23
C LYS A 100 7.85 -6.09 33.28
N PRO A 101 6.70 -5.75 32.67
CA PRO A 101 6.60 -4.63 31.75
C PRO A 101 7.21 -3.35 32.33
N LEU A 102 8.01 -2.65 31.53
CA LEU A 102 8.60 -1.37 31.93
C LEU A 102 7.51 -0.29 32.00
N ASN A 103 7.69 0.71 32.87
CA ASN A 103 6.81 1.87 32.88
C ASN A 103 7.31 2.89 31.82
N PRO A 104 6.58 3.14 30.73
CA PRO A 104 7.00 4.05 29.66
C PRO A 104 7.19 5.50 30.13
N GLU A 105 6.56 5.91 31.24
CA GLU A 105 6.68 7.26 31.80
C GLU A 105 8.04 7.53 32.48
N THR A 106 8.86 6.49 32.68
CA THR A 106 10.13 6.61 33.41
C THR A 106 11.29 7.16 32.57
N VAL A 107 11.13 7.23 31.25
CA VAL A 107 12.14 7.72 30.30
C VAL A 107 11.49 8.72 29.34
N ALA A 108 12.04 9.92 29.24
CA ALA A 108 11.47 10.97 28.39
C ALA A 108 11.72 10.73 26.89
N SER A 109 10.73 11.09 26.06
CA SER A 109 10.82 11.04 24.59
C SER A 109 11.24 12.40 24.03
N ILE A 110 12.55 12.72 24.00
CA ILE A 110 13.06 14.01 23.50
C ILE A 110 13.89 13.84 22.23
N VAL A 111 13.68 14.73 21.26
CA VAL A 111 14.57 14.88 20.11
C VAL A 111 15.13 16.30 20.07
N ARG A 112 16.46 16.42 20.00
CA ARG A 112 17.16 17.68 19.67
C ARG A 112 17.56 17.63 18.21
N PHE A 113 17.31 18.70 17.45
CA PHE A 113 17.55 18.70 16.02
C PHE A 113 17.93 20.08 15.45
N GLY A 114 18.51 20.10 14.26
CA GLY A 114 18.92 21.33 13.59
C GLY A 114 19.50 21.09 12.20
N ARG A 115 19.72 22.17 11.45
CA ARG A 115 20.36 22.11 10.11
C ARG A 115 21.89 22.05 10.18
N LEU A 116 22.46 22.27 11.35
CA LEU A 116 23.89 22.12 11.63
C LEU A 116 24.07 20.90 12.53
N LYS A 117 25.17 20.16 12.34
CA LYS A 117 25.54 19.02 13.20
C LYS A 117 25.75 19.44 14.65
N PHE A 118 26.22 20.67 14.85
CA PHE A 118 26.32 21.33 16.16
C PHE A 118 26.26 22.85 15.97
N PRO A 119 25.54 23.61 16.82
CA PRO A 119 24.63 23.14 17.87
C PRO A 119 23.27 22.66 17.31
N LEU A 120 22.64 21.70 17.99
CA LEU A 120 21.26 21.28 17.73
C LEU A 120 20.30 22.22 18.48
N THR A 121 19.77 23.22 17.79
CA THR A 121 19.09 24.37 18.42
C THR A 121 17.59 24.19 18.63
N ARG A 122 16.97 23.18 18.02
CA ARG A 122 15.53 22.90 18.16
C ARG A 122 15.32 21.66 19.02
N GLN A 123 14.19 21.60 19.69
CA GLN A 123 13.77 20.47 20.50
C GLN A 123 12.31 20.13 20.22
N ALA A 124 11.98 18.85 20.25
CA ALA A 124 10.61 18.33 20.26
C ALA A 124 10.49 17.24 21.32
N SER A 125 9.29 17.10 21.86
CA SER A 125 8.91 16.02 22.77
C SER A 125 7.81 15.19 22.12
N GLY A 126 7.73 13.91 22.46
CA GLY A 126 6.67 13.02 22.02
C GLY A 126 6.19 12.12 23.14
N TYR A 127 5.70 10.93 22.79
CA TYR A 127 5.17 9.97 23.74
C TYR A 127 6.00 8.69 23.75
N SER A 128 5.72 7.83 24.73
CA SER A 128 6.32 6.52 24.86
C SER A 128 5.25 5.48 25.20
N LEU A 129 5.52 4.23 24.86
CA LEU A 129 4.67 3.09 25.16
C LEU A 129 5.50 1.82 25.33
N ILE A 130 4.86 0.75 25.78
CA ILE A 130 5.37 -0.62 25.69
C ILE A 130 4.29 -1.49 25.07
N TYR A 131 4.68 -2.66 24.57
CA TYR A 131 3.71 -3.69 24.25
C TYR A 131 4.13 -5.04 24.83
N ASN A 132 3.15 -5.93 24.93
CA ASN A 132 3.36 -7.30 25.37
C ASN A 132 2.89 -8.26 24.28
N GLN A 133 3.52 -9.44 24.24
CA GLN A 133 3.04 -10.60 23.52
C GLN A 133 2.78 -11.70 24.54
N LEU A 134 1.51 -11.99 24.79
CA LEU A 134 1.07 -12.82 25.90
C LEU A 134 0.31 -14.05 25.40
N TYR A 135 0.70 -15.22 25.91
CA TYR A 135 0.12 -16.50 25.56
C TYR A 135 -0.42 -17.21 26.82
N PRO A 136 -1.74 -17.44 26.92
CA PRO A 136 -2.37 -18.05 28.10
C PRO A 136 -2.29 -19.59 28.08
N PHE A 137 -1.19 -20.15 27.57
CA PHE A 137 -1.00 -21.58 27.40
C PHE A 137 0.23 -22.07 28.18
N GLU A 138 0.10 -23.20 28.86
CA GLU A 138 1.22 -23.80 29.60
C GLU A 138 2.37 -24.14 28.65
N GLY A 139 3.60 -23.76 29.03
CA GLY A 139 4.81 -24.01 28.26
C GLY A 139 5.20 -22.89 27.28
N LEU A 140 4.29 -21.98 26.93
CA LEU A 140 4.59 -20.82 26.09
C LEU A 140 5.24 -19.70 26.91
N GLN A 141 6.17 -18.98 26.28
CA GLN A 141 6.85 -17.84 26.90
C GLN A 141 6.17 -16.52 26.52
N ASN A 142 6.08 -15.59 27.46
CA ASN A 142 5.59 -14.24 27.22
C ASN A 142 6.73 -13.29 26.88
N TYR A 143 6.42 -12.20 26.20
CA TYR A 143 7.35 -11.14 25.88
C TYR A 143 6.80 -9.76 26.29
N THR A 144 7.68 -8.86 26.72
CA THR A 144 7.41 -7.42 26.85
C THR A 144 8.55 -6.62 26.26
N SER A 145 8.22 -5.54 25.56
CA SER A 145 9.20 -4.72 24.86
C SER A 145 10.03 -3.85 25.80
N GLY A 146 11.14 -3.31 25.26
CA GLY A 146 11.68 -2.05 25.77
C GLY A 146 10.64 -0.91 25.66
N ILE A 147 10.97 0.26 26.20
CA ILE A 147 10.13 1.45 26.06
C ILE A 147 10.31 1.98 24.64
N ILE A 148 9.23 2.00 23.86
CA ILE A 148 9.20 2.53 22.50
C ILE A 148 8.82 4.01 22.57
N HIS A 149 9.48 4.84 21.79
CA HIS A 149 9.28 6.29 21.76
C HIS A 149 8.96 6.76 20.35
N HIS A 150 8.03 7.71 20.23
CA HIS A 150 7.71 8.37 18.97
C HIS A 150 7.67 9.88 19.15
N VAL A 151 8.46 10.61 18.36
CA VAL A 151 8.54 12.07 18.41
C VAL A 151 8.36 12.66 17.02
N ARG A 152 7.31 13.47 16.87
CA ARG A 152 7.04 14.20 15.63
C ARG A 152 7.79 15.52 15.58
N LEU A 153 8.65 15.67 14.59
CA LEU A 153 9.31 16.93 14.26
C LEU A 153 8.43 17.70 13.27
N LYS A 154 8.21 19.00 13.50
CA LYS A 154 7.34 19.86 12.67
C LYS A 154 8.08 21.11 12.18
N GLY A 155 7.56 21.77 11.15
CA GLY A 155 8.13 23.01 10.61
C GLY A 155 9.53 22.79 10.03
N LEU A 156 9.72 21.68 9.31
CA LEU A 156 10.95 21.36 8.59
C LEU A 156 10.90 21.96 7.20
N LYS A 157 12.06 22.35 6.67
CA LYS A 157 12.17 22.78 5.27
C LYS A 157 12.21 21.54 4.36
N PRO A 158 11.57 21.57 3.18
CA PRO A 158 11.67 20.49 2.20
C PRO A 158 13.11 20.32 1.69
N ASN A 159 13.45 19.14 1.19
CA ASN A 159 14.75 18.82 0.58
C ASN A 159 15.96 19.33 1.40
N THR A 160 15.90 19.17 2.71
CA THR A 160 16.88 19.74 3.65
C THR A 160 17.38 18.66 4.60
N VAL A 161 18.69 18.58 4.77
CA VAL A 161 19.32 17.71 5.76
C VAL A 161 19.12 18.29 7.16
N TYR A 162 18.59 17.47 8.06
CA TYR A 162 18.51 17.75 9.49
C TYR A 162 19.33 16.74 10.26
N TYR A 163 20.14 17.24 11.19
CA TYR A 163 20.84 16.43 12.19
C TYR A 163 19.97 16.32 13.44
N TYR A 164 20.02 15.18 14.11
CA TYR A 164 19.25 14.96 15.33
C TYR A 164 19.95 14.03 16.33
N GLN A 165 19.57 14.17 17.60
CA GLN A 165 19.80 13.20 18.67
C GLN A 165 18.45 12.93 19.34
N CYS A 166 18.21 11.69 19.71
CA CYS A 166 17.02 11.25 20.44
C CYS A 166 17.40 10.65 21.79
N GLY A 167 16.42 10.55 22.70
CA GLY A 167 16.59 9.94 24.02
C GLY A 167 16.08 10.83 25.14
N ASP A 168 16.64 10.63 26.34
CA ASP A 168 16.30 11.40 27.52
C ASP A 168 17.52 12.21 28.00
N PRO A 169 17.49 13.55 27.93
CA PRO A 169 18.61 14.39 28.36
C PRO A 169 18.75 14.51 29.89
N SER A 170 17.78 14.04 30.67
CA SER A 170 17.82 14.06 32.14
C SER A 170 18.63 12.91 32.75
N ILE A 171 18.86 11.86 31.96
CA ILE A 171 19.72 10.72 32.26
C ILE A 171 20.81 10.61 31.18
N PRO A 172 21.91 9.84 31.37
CA PRO A 172 22.93 9.66 30.34
C PRO A 172 22.44 8.70 29.24
N ALA A 173 21.36 9.08 28.54
CA ALA A 173 20.64 8.24 27.57
C ALA A 173 20.28 9.02 26.30
N MET A 174 21.20 9.84 25.79
CA MET A 174 21.07 10.48 24.48
C MET A 174 21.83 9.66 23.43
N SER A 175 21.26 9.52 22.24
CA SER A 175 21.92 8.85 21.13
C SER A 175 23.09 9.66 20.55
N GLY A 176 23.90 9.02 19.70
CA GLY A 176 24.81 9.71 18.80
C GLY A 176 24.07 10.64 17.83
N VAL A 177 24.80 11.51 17.12
CA VAL A 177 24.16 12.41 16.14
C VAL A 177 23.88 11.65 14.83
N TYR A 178 22.60 11.55 14.48
CA TYR A 178 22.11 11.03 13.21
C TYR A 178 21.71 12.18 12.28
N HIS A 179 21.33 11.86 11.05
CA HIS A 179 20.77 12.84 10.11
C HIS A 179 19.82 12.17 9.15
N PHE A 180 18.83 12.92 8.67
CA PHE A 180 17.94 12.53 7.59
C PHE A 180 17.74 13.72 6.64
N LYS A 181 17.18 13.45 5.45
CA LYS A 181 16.80 14.48 4.48
C LYS A 181 15.29 14.47 4.32
N THR A 182 14.66 15.64 4.47
CA THR A 182 13.20 15.76 4.25
C THR A 182 12.84 15.57 2.79
N MET A 183 11.62 15.07 2.55
CA MET A 183 11.08 14.98 1.20
C MET A 183 11.03 16.35 0.50
N PRO A 184 11.07 16.38 -0.84
CA PRO A 184 10.81 17.61 -1.59
C PRO A 184 9.39 18.13 -1.36
N ALA A 185 9.18 19.42 -1.60
CA ALA A 185 7.85 20.01 -1.54
C ALA A 185 6.93 19.42 -2.60
N SER A 186 5.64 19.32 -2.31
CA SER A 186 4.67 18.82 -3.29
C SER A 186 4.59 19.74 -4.50
N GLY A 187 4.70 19.14 -5.68
CA GLY A 187 4.62 19.85 -6.95
C GLY A 187 4.98 18.94 -8.14
N PRO A 188 4.50 19.26 -9.35
CA PRO A 188 4.56 18.38 -10.52
C PRO A 188 5.96 18.19 -11.13
N LYS A 189 6.97 18.82 -10.54
CA LYS A 189 8.38 18.79 -10.97
C LYS A 189 9.35 18.56 -9.81
N SER A 190 8.83 18.14 -8.66
CA SER A 190 9.58 18.03 -7.41
C SER A 190 9.39 16.61 -6.90
N TYR A 191 10.42 15.78 -6.99
CA TYR A 191 10.34 14.35 -6.69
C TYR A 191 11.56 13.91 -5.90
N PRO A 192 11.43 12.94 -4.97
CA PRO A 192 12.59 12.23 -4.45
C PRO A 192 13.36 11.60 -5.62
N THR A 193 14.68 11.49 -5.48
CA THR A 193 15.56 10.98 -6.53
C THR A 193 15.27 9.51 -6.79
N ARG A 194 15.17 8.74 -5.71
CA ARG A 194 14.98 7.29 -5.70
C ARG A 194 14.11 6.89 -4.52
N ILE A 195 13.12 6.05 -4.79
CA ILE A 195 12.29 5.40 -3.78
C ILE A 195 12.54 3.90 -3.89
N ALA A 196 13.03 3.28 -2.81
CA ALA A 196 13.16 1.84 -2.74
C ALA A 196 11.83 1.21 -2.33
N ILE A 197 11.42 0.16 -3.05
CA ILE A 197 10.24 -0.64 -2.73
C ILE A 197 10.70 -2.07 -2.45
N VAL A 198 10.34 -2.60 -1.29
CA VAL A 198 10.68 -3.96 -0.85
C VAL A 198 9.49 -4.54 -0.09
N GLY A 199 9.26 -5.84 -0.13
CA GLY A 199 8.33 -6.55 0.75
C GLY A 199 9.02 -7.76 1.36
N ASP A 200 8.43 -8.35 2.40
CA ASP A 200 8.70 -9.75 2.74
C ASP A 200 10.19 -10.01 3.08
N LEU A 201 10.78 -9.07 3.82
CA LEU A 201 12.22 -9.05 4.08
C LEU A 201 12.65 -10.23 4.95
N GLY A 202 11.96 -10.46 6.07
CA GLY A 202 12.48 -11.32 7.14
C GLY A 202 13.84 -10.83 7.65
N LEU A 203 14.66 -11.75 8.16
CA LEU A 203 16.00 -11.42 8.66
C LEU A 203 16.98 -12.57 8.42
N THR A 204 17.27 -12.83 7.15
CA THR A 204 18.18 -13.86 6.66
C THR A 204 19.43 -13.26 6.04
N TYR A 205 20.41 -14.10 5.67
CA TYR A 205 21.54 -13.63 4.85
C TYR A 205 21.09 -13.10 3.48
N ASN A 206 20.02 -13.62 2.90
CA ASN A 206 19.45 -13.10 1.65
C ASN A 206 18.85 -11.71 1.87
N THR A 207 18.16 -11.48 2.99
CA THR A 207 17.73 -10.14 3.42
C THR A 207 18.90 -9.17 3.49
N THR A 208 20.07 -9.64 3.98
CA THR A 208 21.26 -8.76 4.01
C THR A 208 21.74 -8.37 2.63
N SER A 209 21.69 -9.28 1.66
CA SER A 209 21.98 -8.97 0.26
C SER A 209 20.99 -7.96 -0.31
N THR A 210 19.69 -8.14 -0.08
CA THR A 210 18.63 -7.22 -0.52
C THR A 210 18.86 -5.81 0.04
N VAL A 211 19.11 -5.71 1.34
CA VAL A 211 19.30 -4.41 2.01
C VAL A 211 20.61 -3.75 1.59
N ASP A 212 21.68 -4.52 1.37
CA ASP A 212 22.94 -3.99 0.85
C ASP A 212 22.77 -3.47 -0.59
N HIS A 213 22.05 -4.21 -1.44
CA HIS A 213 21.70 -3.79 -2.80
C HIS A 213 20.85 -2.52 -2.79
N MET A 214 19.80 -2.48 -1.98
CA MET A 214 18.95 -1.31 -1.78
C MET A 214 19.77 -0.11 -1.32
N THR A 215 20.61 -0.27 -0.29
CA THR A 215 21.42 0.81 0.26
C THR A 215 22.44 1.34 -0.74
N SER A 216 23.02 0.47 -1.57
CA SER A 216 23.95 0.88 -2.63
C SER A 216 23.30 1.75 -3.71
N ASN A 217 21.98 1.67 -3.84
CA ASN A 217 21.19 2.51 -4.74
C ASN A 217 20.86 3.90 -4.15
N ASP A 218 21.28 4.22 -2.93
CA ASP A 218 21.12 5.53 -2.28
C ASP A 218 19.67 6.09 -2.33
N PRO A 219 18.68 5.36 -1.76
CA PRO A 219 17.29 5.79 -1.77
C PRO A 219 17.06 7.00 -0.85
N ASP A 220 16.19 7.92 -1.28
CA ASP A 220 15.70 9.02 -0.43
C ASP A 220 14.54 8.54 0.48
N LEU A 221 13.86 7.44 0.13
CA LEU A 221 12.69 6.87 0.81
C LEU A 221 12.66 5.34 0.63
N ILE A 222 12.25 4.61 1.66
CA ILE A 222 11.97 3.17 1.61
C ILE A 222 10.47 2.95 1.87
N VAL A 223 9.82 2.15 1.03
CA VAL A 223 8.47 1.62 1.25
C VAL A 223 8.59 0.11 1.47
N LEU A 224 8.19 -0.34 2.67
CA LEU A 224 8.14 -1.74 3.05
C LEU A 224 6.71 -2.26 2.94
N VAL A 225 6.48 -3.20 2.04
CA VAL A 225 5.16 -3.69 1.64
C VAL A 225 4.78 -4.94 2.45
N GLY A 226 4.73 -4.82 3.77
CA GLY A 226 4.36 -5.91 4.70
C GLY A 226 5.43 -6.96 4.90
N ASP A 227 5.15 -7.85 5.86
CA ASP A 227 5.95 -9.00 6.27
C ASP A 227 7.40 -8.62 6.61
N ALA A 228 7.53 -7.86 7.70
CA ALA A 228 8.78 -7.24 8.08
C ALA A 228 9.78 -8.27 8.63
N THR A 229 9.38 -9.05 9.63
CA THR A 229 10.36 -9.76 10.51
C THR A 229 10.21 -11.27 10.53
N TYR A 230 9.02 -11.79 10.19
CA TYR A 230 8.68 -13.21 10.29
C TYR A 230 8.91 -13.78 11.71
N ALA A 231 8.66 -12.98 12.75
CA ALA A 231 8.73 -13.43 14.14
C ALA A 231 7.75 -14.59 14.42
N ASN A 232 6.65 -14.68 13.66
CA ASN A 232 5.68 -15.76 13.68
C ASN A 232 6.13 -17.07 12.98
N LEU A 233 7.37 -17.15 12.47
CA LEU A 233 7.97 -18.42 12.02
C LEU A 233 8.69 -19.17 13.13
N TYR A 234 8.55 -18.69 14.36
CA TYR A 234 9.20 -19.22 15.54
C TYR A 234 8.20 -19.51 16.65
N LEU A 235 8.45 -20.60 17.36
CA LEU A 235 7.86 -20.84 18.68
C LEU A 235 8.37 -19.81 19.69
N THR A 236 7.60 -19.57 20.74
CA THR A 236 7.96 -18.67 21.85
C THR A 236 9.28 -19.04 22.53
N ASN A 237 9.74 -20.28 22.39
CA ASN A 237 11.02 -20.75 22.93
C ASN A 237 12.24 -20.48 22.01
N GLY A 238 12.05 -19.89 20.84
CA GLY A 238 13.11 -19.56 19.88
C GLY A 238 13.38 -20.63 18.82
N THR A 239 12.61 -21.72 18.77
CA THR A 239 12.70 -22.73 17.70
C THR A 239 11.98 -22.21 16.45
N GLY A 240 12.69 -22.08 15.33
CA GLY A 240 12.13 -21.58 14.06
C GLY A 240 11.91 -22.67 13.00
N SER A 241 11.05 -22.41 12.03
CA SER A 241 10.83 -23.24 10.84
C SER A 241 10.65 -22.39 9.58
N ASP A 242 10.96 -22.97 8.41
CA ASP A 242 10.75 -22.34 7.09
C ASP A 242 9.28 -22.36 6.65
N CYS A 243 8.43 -23.08 7.38
CA CYS A 243 6.98 -23.12 7.17
C CYS A 243 6.30 -23.47 8.50
N TYR A 244 5.65 -22.49 9.13
CA TYR A 244 5.00 -22.69 10.43
C TYR A 244 3.93 -23.78 10.36
N SER A 245 3.01 -23.68 9.40
CA SER A 245 1.92 -24.65 9.21
C SER A 245 2.43 -26.07 8.91
N CYS A 246 3.63 -26.21 8.34
CA CYS A 246 4.23 -27.51 8.06
C CYS A 246 4.86 -28.18 9.29
N SER A 247 5.35 -27.39 10.25
CA SER A 247 6.16 -27.87 11.38
C SER A 247 5.46 -27.79 12.74
N PHE A 248 4.55 -26.84 12.89
CA PHE A 248 3.97 -26.43 14.17
C PHE A 248 2.44 -26.39 14.11
N ALA A 249 1.80 -27.15 13.21
CA ALA A 249 0.34 -27.19 13.06
C ALA A 249 -0.40 -27.53 14.36
N ASP A 250 0.23 -28.31 15.26
CA ASP A 250 -0.37 -28.79 16.50
C ASP A 250 -0.18 -27.82 17.70
N THR A 251 0.44 -26.65 17.50
CA THR A 251 0.56 -25.64 18.57
C THR A 251 -0.81 -25.05 18.93
N PRO A 252 -1.06 -24.68 20.19
CA PRO A 252 -2.38 -24.20 20.63
C PRO A 252 -2.78 -22.85 19.98
N ILE A 253 -1.82 -22.14 19.42
CA ILE A 253 -1.96 -20.88 18.69
C ILE A 253 -0.76 -20.72 17.75
N HIS A 254 -0.89 -19.92 16.70
CA HIS A 254 0.26 -19.49 15.91
C HIS A 254 1.18 -18.60 16.76
N GLU A 255 2.27 -19.19 17.27
CA GLU A 255 3.23 -18.57 18.17
C GLU A 255 4.12 -17.53 17.46
N THR A 256 4.81 -16.71 18.25
CA THR A 256 5.82 -15.78 17.76
C THR A 256 7.03 -15.74 18.69
N TYR A 257 8.22 -15.50 18.14
CA TYR A 257 9.42 -15.13 18.88
C TYR A 257 9.75 -13.66 18.67
N GLN A 258 9.11 -12.82 19.48
CA GLN A 258 9.19 -11.35 19.40
C GLN A 258 10.60 -10.75 19.39
N PRO A 259 11.65 -11.35 20.00
CA PRO A 259 13.01 -10.82 19.84
C PRO A 259 13.49 -10.71 18.39
N ARG A 260 12.90 -11.44 17.42
CA ARG A 260 13.18 -11.23 15.98
C ARG A 260 12.87 -9.81 15.54
N TRP A 261 11.85 -9.15 16.11
CA TRP A 261 11.58 -7.74 15.85
C TRP A 261 12.71 -6.83 16.35
N ASP A 262 13.27 -7.10 17.52
CA ASP A 262 14.38 -6.32 18.06
C ASP A 262 15.67 -6.53 17.25
N TYR A 263 15.91 -7.76 16.81
CA TYR A 263 17.01 -8.10 15.93
C TYR A 263 16.90 -7.37 14.60
N TRP A 264 15.71 -7.38 14.00
CA TRP A 264 15.44 -6.68 12.76
C TRP A 264 15.61 -5.17 12.90
N GLY A 265 15.07 -4.57 13.97
CA GLY A 265 15.22 -3.14 14.23
C GLY A 265 16.66 -2.70 14.43
N ARG A 266 17.47 -3.51 15.13
CA ARG A 266 18.92 -3.26 15.32
C ARG A 266 19.69 -3.40 14.01
N TYR A 267 19.38 -4.43 13.23
CA TYR A 267 19.98 -4.66 11.93
C TYR A 267 19.67 -3.53 10.93
N MET A 268 18.42 -3.05 10.90
CA MET A 268 17.98 -2.01 9.96
C MET A 268 18.39 -0.59 10.37
N GLN A 269 18.64 -0.34 11.67
CA GLN A 269 18.97 0.99 12.20
C GLN A 269 20.04 1.76 11.40
N PRO A 270 21.15 1.18 10.91
CA PRO A 270 22.15 1.91 10.13
C PRO A 270 21.59 2.58 8.86
N VAL A 271 20.50 2.03 8.32
CA VAL A 271 19.78 2.55 7.14
C VAL A 271 18.64 3.45 7.58
N ILE A 272 17.69 2.93 8.38
CA ILE A 272 16.42 3.62 8.64
C ILE A 272 16.52 4.76 9.66
N SER A 273 17.66 4.92 10.35
CA SER A 273 17.96 6.14 11.11
C SER A 273 18.34 7.34 10.21
N ARG A 274 18.45 7.13 8.90
CA ARG A 274 18.86 8.17 7.94
C ARG A 274 17.93 8.29 6.74
N VAL A 275 17.42 7.16 6.26
CA VAL A 275 16.45 7.10 5.17
C VAL A 275 15.07 6.83 5.77
N PRO A 276 14.07 7.70 5.54
CA PRO A 276 12.71 7.45 6.01
C PRO A 276 12.16 6.13 5.48
N ILE A 277 11.50 5.37 6.35
CA ILE A 277 10.80 4.12 6.01
C ILE A 277 9.29 4.27 6.28
N MET A 278 8.48 3.85 5.32
CA MET A 278 7.02 3.75 5.41
C MET A 278 6.63 2.28 5.31
N VAL A 279 5.79 1.80 6.21
CA VAL A 279 5.46 0.37 6.34
C VAL A 279 3.95 0.20 6.29
N VAL A 280 3.46 -0.79 5.54
CA VAL A 280 2.08 -1.30 5.66
C VAL A 280 2.16 -2.73 6.19
N GLU A 281 1.13 -3.20 6.88
CA GLU A 281 1.10 -4.55 7.44
C GLU A 281 0.96 -5.64 6.37
N GLY A 282 1.60 -6.78 6.61
CA GLY A 282 1.33 -8.06 5.94
C GLY A 282 0.65 -9.08 6.87
N ASN A 283 0.47 -10.31 6.40
CA ASN A 283 -0.15 -11.36 7.22
C ASN A 283 0.77 -11.81 8.35
N HIS A 284 2.08 -11.72 8.19
CA HIS A 284 3.01 -12.10 9.25
C HIS A 284 2.99 -11.12 10.44
N GLU A 285 2.42 -9.93 10.28
CA GLU A 285 2.18 -8.99 11.36
C GLU A 285 0.89 -9.27 12.16
N ILE A 286 0.02 -10.20 11.73
CA ILE A 286 -1.22 -10.52 12.47
C ILE A 286 -0.92 -10.91 13.92
N GLU A 287 0.07 -11.80 14.13
CA GLU A 287 0.66 -12.14 15.44
C GLU A 287 -0.36 -12.28 16.58
N LYS A 288 -1.40 -13.09 16.36
CA LYS A 288 -2.52 -13.26 17.30
C LYS A 288 -2.02 -13.68 18.69
N GLN A 289 -2.57 -13.06 19.72
CA GLN A 289 -2.26 -13.35 21.12
C GLN A 289 -3.51 -13.38 22.02
N VAL A 290 -3.31 -13.34 23.34
CA VAL A 290 -4.40 -13.28 24.32
C VAL A 290 -5.43 -12.21 23.96
N GLU A 291 -6.69 -12.44 24.33
CA GLU A 291 -7.80 -11.52 24.04
C GLU A 291 -8.04 -11.25 22.54
N ASN A 292 -7.56 -12.14 21.65
CA ASN A 292 -7.59 -11.98 20.20
C ASN A 292 -6.92 -10.68 19.69
N GLN A 293 -6.01 -10.09 20.46
CA GLN A 293 -5.24 -8.96 19.98
C GLN A 293 -4.35 -9.38 18.81
N THR A 294 -4.19 -8.50 17.83
CA THR A 294 -3.42 -8.71 16.59
C THR A 294 -2.64 -7.44 16.25
N PHE A 295 -1.58 -7.56 15.44
CA PHE A 295 -0.78 -6.43 14.96
C PHE A 295 -0.15 -5.55 16.05
N VAL A 296 0.01 -6.08 17.26
CA VAL A 296 0.45 -5.29 18.41
C VAL A 296 1.90 -4.84 18.24
N ALA A 297 2.80 -5.70 17.75
CA ALA A 297 4.19 -5.35 17.48
C ALA A 297 4.30 -4.28 16.37
N TYR A 298 3.65 -4.51 15.22
CA TYR A 298 3.59 -3.59 14.09
C TYR A 298 3.11 -2.19 14.51
N SER A 299 1.94 -2.11 15.14
CA SER A 299 1.31 -0.84 15.51
C SER A 299 2.07 -0.09 16.60
N SER A 300 2.89 -0.80 17.38
CA SER A 300 3.68 -0.21 18.46
C SER A 300 5.06 0.26 18.02
N ARG A 301 5.70 -0.42 17.05
CA ARG A 301 7.12 -0.19 16.71
C ARG A 301 7.34 0.88 15.66
N PHE A 302 6.41 1.04 14.72
CA PHE A 302 6.52 2.01 13.64
C PHE A 302 5.69 3.27 13.92
N ALA A 303 6.11 4.39 13.34
CA ALA A 303 5.33 5.62 13.37
C ALA A 303 4.62 5.80 12.02
N PHE A 304 3.33 6.13 12.08
CA PHE A 304 2.47 6.27 10.91
C PHE A 304 1.84 7.66 10.87
N PRO A 305 1.68 8.28 9.69
CA PRO A 305 0.98 9.56 9.55
C PRO A 305 -0.55 9.39 9.57
N SER A 306 -1.07 8.54 10.45
CA SER A 306 -2.49 8.16 10.50
C SER A 306 -3.38 9.40 10.70
N GLU A 307 -3.15 10.13 11.80
CA GLU A 307 -3.93 11.34 12.12
C GLU A 307 -3.72 12.41 11.05
N GLU A 308 -2.47 12.58 10.57
CA GLU A 308 -2.13 13.58 9.56
C GLU A 308 -2.80 13.36 8.21
N SER A 309 -3.08 12.11 7.86
CA SER A 309 -3.79 11.73 6.63
C SER A 309 -5.29 11.56 6.85
N GLY A 310 -5.80 11.87 8.04
CA GLY A 310 -7.21 11.74 8.39
C GLY A 310 -7.68 10.28 8.55
N SER A 311 -6.74 9.33 8.66
CA SER A 311 -7.01 7.95 9.04
C SER A 311 -7.08 7.82 10.56
N SER A 312 -7.94 6.93 11.06
CA SER A 312 -8.01 6.54 12.47
C SER A 312 -7.19 5.30 12.78
N SER A 313 -6.37 4.82 11.84
CA SER A 313 -5.74 3.50 11.89
C SER A 313 -4.25 3.54 11.52
N THR A 314 -3.47 2.65 12.13
CA THR A 314 -2.08 2.34 11.75
C THR A 314 -1.97 1.47 10.48
N PHE A 315 -3.09 0.93 10.00
CA PHE A 315 -3.13 -0.06 8.91
C PHE A 315 -3.30 0.56 7.52
N TYR A 316 -3.80 1.79 7.47
CA TYR A 316 -3.98 2.51 6.21
C TYR A 316 -3.84 4.01 6.45
N TYR A 317 -3.12 4.67 5.55
CA TYR A 317 -2.79 6.08 5.64
C TYR A 317 -2.24 6.57 4.30
N SER A 318 -2.12 7.88 4.13
CA SER A 318 -1.55 8.49 2.93
C SER A 318 -0.45 9.49 3.28
N PHE A 319 0.43 9.79 2.31
CA PHE A 319 1.44 10.84 2.45
C PHE A 319 1.91 11.34 1.10
N ASN A 320 2.44 12.57 1.08
CA ASN A 320 3.04 13.15 -0.11
C ASN A 320 4.57 13.11 -0.05
N ALA A 321 5.19 12.58 -1.09
CA ALA A 321 6.64 12.62 -1.31
C ALA A 321 6.93 13.38 -2.61
N GLY A 322 7.09 14.71 -2.50
CA GLY A 322 7.11 15.56 -3.68
C GLY A 322 5.76 15.53 -4.42
N GLY A 323 5.78 15.45 -5.74
CA GLY A 323 4.60 15.35 -6.61
C GLY A 323 3.98 13.95 -6.69
N ILE A 324 4.19 13.11 -5.67
CA ILE A 324 3.63 11.77 -5.56
C ILE A 324 2.74 11.73 -4.33
N HIS A 325 1.50 11.30 -4.50
CA HIS A 325 0.59 10.95 -3.42
C HIS A 325 0.60 9.42 -3.25
N PHE A 326 1.09 8.96 -2.11
CA PHE A 326 1.12 7.55 -1.72
C PHE A 326 -0.11 7.22 -0.88
N ILE A 327 -0.74 6.08 -1.16
CA ILE A 327 -1.81 5.49 -0.37
C ILE A 327 -1.36 4.11 0.09
N MET A 328 -1.26 3.92 1.40
CA MET A 328 -0.99 2.63 2.04
C MET A 328 -2.34 2.04 2.46
N LEU A 329 -2.70 0.87 1.96
CA LEU A 329 -3.96 0.18 2.23
C LEU A 329 -3.72 -1.13 2.99
N GLY A 330 -4.58 -1.39 3.96
CA GLY A 330 -4.52 -2.59 4.76
C GLY A 330 -5.24 -3.76 4.10
N GLY A 331 -4.47 -4.82 3.80
CA GLY A 331 -4.97 -6.06 3.20
C GLY A 331 -5.65 -6.99 4.21
N TYR A 332 -5.33 -6.83 5.49
CA TYR A 332 -5.82 -7.70 6.59
C TYR A 332 -6.72 -6.95 7.57
N ILE A 333 -7.39 -5.92 7.08
CA ILE A 333 -8.41 -5.18 7.84
C ILE A 333 -9.61 -4.91 6.94
N ALA A 334 -10.78 -4.67 7.52
CA ALA A 334 -12.02 -4.55 6.75
C ALA A 334 -11.93 -3.51 5.61
N TYR A 335 -12.03 -3.97 4.36
CA TYR A 335 -11.93 -3.16 3.14
C TYR A 335 -13.25 -3.07 2.36
N ASN A 336 -14.33 -3.70 2.84
CA ASN A 336 -15.63 -3.63 2.17
C ASN A 336 -16.16 -2.18 2.12
N ARG A 337 -17.12 -1.90 1.22
CA ARG A 337 -17.61 -0.54 0.95
C ARG A 337 -18.20 0.20 2.16
N THR A 338 -18.57 -0.52 3.21
CA THR A 338 -19.11 0.05 4.46
C THR A 338 -18.05 0.25 5.54
N ALA A 339 -16.85 -0.31 5.37
CA ALA A 339 -15.76 -0.23 6.33
C ALA A 339 -15.09 1.15 6.35
N ASP A 340 -14.47 1.48 7.47
CA ASP A 340 -13.83 2.78 7.68
C ASP A 340 -12.66 3.03 6.73
N GLN A 341 -11.91 1.98 6.38
CA GLN A 341 -10.85 2.06 5.38
C GLN A 341 -11.38 2.53 4.03
N TYR A 342 -12.47 1.94 3.54
CA TYR A 342 -13.04 2.30 2.25
C TYR A 342 -13.58 3.75 2.25
N LYS A 343 -14.26 4.14 3.35
CA LYS A 343 -14.77 5.50 3.53
C LYS A 343 -13.63 6.52 3.64
N TRP A 344 -12.52 6.17 4.29
CA TRP A 344 -11.31 6.99 4.34
C TRP A 344 -10.70 7.11 2.94
N LEU A 345 -10.46 6.00 2.24
CA LEU A 345 -9.86 5.98 0.90
C LEU A 345 -10.63 6.87 -0.07
N LYS A 346 -11.97 6.77 -0.07
CA LYS A 346 -12.82 7.63 -0.92
C LYS A 346 -12.63 9.11 -0.62
N ARG A 347 -12.48 9.49 0.65
CA ARG A 347 -12.24 10.90 1.06
C ARG A 347 -10.84 11.35 0.70
N ASP A 348 -9.84 10.51 0.93
CA ASP A 348 -8.44 10.78 0.63
C ASP A 348 -8.25 11.03 -0.88
N LEU A 349 -8.75 10.11 -1.72
CA LEU A 349 -8.75 10.25 -3.18
C LEU A 349 -9.44 11.52 -3.67
N ALA A 350 -10.59 11.88 -3.08
CA ALA A 350 -11.33 13.09 -3.42
C ALA A 350 -10.56 14.39 -3.13
N ASN A 351 -9.58 14.35 -2.21
CA ASN A 351 -8.78 15.51 -1.82
C ASN A 351 -7.50 15.67 -2.67
N ILE A 352 -7.21 14.76 -3.61
CA ILE A 352 -6.01 14.81 -4.42
C ILE A 352 -6.15 15.85 -5.55
N ASP A 353 -5.27 16.86 -5.57
CA ASP A 353 -5.06 17.70 -6.75
C ASP A 353 -3.91 17.13 -7.61
N ARG A 354 -4.27 16.46 -8.71
CA ARG A 354 -3.30 15.88 -9.66
C ARG A 354 -2.42 16.91 -10.37
N LYS A 355 -2.68 18.22 -10.25
CA LYS A 355 -1.75 19.27 -10.70
C LYS A 355 -0.62 19.52 -9.70
N VAL A 356 -0.82 19.16 -8.43
CA VAL A 356 0.17 19.27 -7.35
C VAL A 356 0.90 17.94 -7.16
N THR A 357 0.16 16.84 -7.11
CA THR A 357 0.67 15.47 -7.02
C THR A 357 0.22 14.64 -8.23
N PRO A 358 0.89 14.78 -9.39
CA PRO A 358 0.50 14.05 -10.61
C PRO A 358 0.50 12.54 -10.47
N TRP A 359 1.39 11.99 -9.64
CA TRP A 359 1.52 10.55 -9.44
C TRP A 359 0.67 10.09 -8.27
N LEU A 360 -0.22 9.14 -8.53
CA LEU A 360 -1.01 8.42 -7.54
C LEU A 360 -0.47 6.99 -7.46
N VAL A 361 0.17 6.66 -6.35
CA VAL A 361 0.78 5.35 -6.11
C VAL A 361 0.09 4.71 -4.92
N ALA A 362 -0.44 3.50 -5.10
CA ALA A 362 -1.03 2.73 -4.01
C ALA A 362 -0.13 1.55 -3.61
N THR A 363 -0.23 1.12 -2.37
CA THR A 363 0.58 0.03 -1.83
C THR A 363 -0.21 -0.74 -0.77
N TRP A 364 -0.19 -2.07 -0.87
CA TRP A 364 -0.76 -2.99 0.12
C TRP A 364 -0.10 -4.35 -0.03
N HIS A 365 -0.25 -5.22 0.95
CA HIS A 365 0.51 -6.47 0.98
C HIS A 365 0.08 -7.52 -0.08
N PRO A 366 -1.13 -8.11 -0.06
CA PRO A 366 -1.46 -9.23 -0.96
C PRO A 366 -1.79 -8.77 -2.40
N PRO A 367 -1.15 -9.31 -3.43
CA PRO A 367 -1.32 -8.85 -4.82
C PRO A 367 -2.66 -9.28 -5.43
N TRP A 368 -3.22 -8.42 -6.28
CA TRP A 368 -4.45 -8.73 -7.02
C TRP A 368 -4.20 -9.50 -8.32
N TYR A 369 -3.03 -9.32 -8.92
CA TYR A 369 -2.73 -9.78 -10.28
C TYR A 369 -1.51 -10.71 -10.36
N SER A 370 -1.11 -11.33 -9.24
CA SER A 370 -0.06 -12.35 -9.27
C SER A 370 -0.51 -13.57 -10.08
N THR A 371 0.41 -14.13 -10.87
CA THR A 371 0.19 -15.34 -11.68
C THR A 371 0.90 -16.57 -11.11
N TYR A 372 1.62 -16.41 -10.00
CA TYR A 372 2.16 -17.52 -9.23
C TYR A 372 1.03 -18.35 -8.61
N LYS A 373 1.31 -19.64 -8.38
CA LYS A 373 0.38 -20.54 -7.69
C LYS A 373 0.21 -20.15 -6.21
N ALA A 374 1.30 -19.73 -5.56
CA ALA A 374 1.26 -19.21 -4.21
C ALA A 374 0.37 -17.97 -4.17
N HIS A 375 -0.65 -17.99 -3.31
CA HIS A 375 -1.60 -16.89 -3.09
C HIS A 375 -2.37 -16.45 -4.36
N TYR A 376 -2.56 -17.37 -5.32
CA TYR A 376 -3.25 -17.07 -6.58
C TYR A 376 -4.70 -16.62 -6.33
N ARG A 377 -5.01 -15.36 -6.65
CA ARG A 377 -6.33 -14.72 -6.45
C ARG A 377 -6.81 -14.73 -4.99
N GLU A 378 -5.88 -14.73 -4.04
CA GLU A 378 -6.20 -14.75 -2.61
C GLU A 378 -6.94 -13.48 -2.16
N ALA A 379 -6.45 -12.31 -2.59
CA ALA A 379 -7.05 -11.01 -2.28
C ALA A 379 -8.13 -10.55 -3.29
N GLU A 380 -8.80 -11.48 -3.98
CA GLU A 380 -9.80 -11.13 -5.00
C GLU A 380 -10.96 -10.33 -4.43
N CYS A 381 -11.38 -10.60 -3.18
CA CYS A 381 -12.43 -9.80 -2.54
C CYS A 381 -12.02 -8.35 -2.28
N MET A 382 -10.74 -8.10 -2.00
CA MET A 382 -10.22 -6.73 -1.87
C MET A 382 -10.21 -6.03 -3.23
N ARG A 383 -9.78 -6.72 -4.30
CA ARG A 383 -9.85 -6.21 -5.68
C ARG A 383 -11.27 -5.81 -6.05
N VAL A 384 -12.24 -6.71 -5.87
CA VAL A 384 -13.66 -6.44 -6.17
C VAL A 384 -14.21 -5.26 -5.35
N ALA A 385 -13.75 -5.09 -4.11
CA ALA A 385 -14.19 -3.98 -3.28
C ALA A 385 -13.64 -2.63 -3.76
N MET A 386 -12.36 -2.53 -4.09
CA MET A 386 -11.61 -1.27 -4.18
C MET A 386 -11.06 -0.92 -5.57
N GLU A 387 -10.94 -1.86 -6.50
CA GLU A 387 -10.30 -1.62 -7.80
C GLU A 387 -11.01 -0.52 -8.60
N ASP A 388 -12.34 -0.57 -8.67
CA ASP A 388 -13.15 0.45 -9.37
C ASP A 388 -12.84 1.86 -8.85
N LEU A 389 -12.78 2.01 -7.52
CA LEU A 389 -12.53 3.31 -6.90
C LEU A 389 -11.12 3.83 -7.23
N LEU A 390 -10.10 2.98 -7.19
CA LEU A 390 -8.73 3.37 -7.56
C LEU A 390 -8.60 3.68 -9.05
N TYR A 391 -9.28 2.91 -9.90
CA TYR A 391 -9.32 3.12 -11.35
C TYR A 391 -10.02 4.44 -11.71
N GLU A 392 -11.17 4.75 -11.08
CA GLU A 392 -11.91 6.00 -11.28
C GLU A 392 -11.08 7.25 -10.97
N TYR A 393 -10.18 7.16 -10.00
CA TYR A 393 -9.26 8.24 -9.63
C TYR A 393 -7.92 8.19 -10.38
N GLY A 394 -7.75 7.24 -11.31
CA GLY A 394 -6.59 7.12 -12.18
C GLY A 394 -5.31 6.80 -11.41
N ALA A 395 -5.34 5.74 -10.58
CA ALA A 395 -4.13 5.19 -9.97
C ALA A 395 -3.10 4.83 -11.05
N ASP A 396 -1.85 5.30 -10.88
CA ASP A 396 -0.81 5.09 -11.89
C ASP A 396 -0.06 3.77 -11.66
N LEU A 397 0.21 3.45 -10.39
CA LEU A 397 1.05 2.35 -9.93
C LEU A 397 0.50 1.72 -8.67
N VAL A 398 0.68 0.40 -8.57
CA VAL A 398 0.39 -0.38 -7.37
C VAL A 398 1.60 -1.25 -7.04
N PHE A 399 2.04 -1.21 -5.78
CA PHE A 399 3.07 -2.10 -5.25
C PHE A 399 2.51 -3.09 -4.24
N ASN A 400 2.92 -4.35 -4.37
CA ASN A 400 2.53 -5.46 -3.51
C ASN A 400 3.74 -6.27 -3.03
N GLY A 401 3.54 -7.02 -1.95
CA GLY A 401 4.48 -8.00 -1.42
C GLY A 401 3.90 -9.41 -1.53
N HIS A 402 3.99 -10.17 -0.44
CA HIS A 402 3.31 -11.42 -0.14
C HIS A 402 3.75 -12.64 -0.95
N VAL A 403 3.66 -12.53 -2.28
CA VAL A 403 4.16 -13.58 -3.17
C VAL A 403 5.67 -13.44 -3.25
N HIS A 404 6.37 -14.47 -2.78
CA HIS A 404 7.83 -14.52 -2.75
C HIS A 404 8.46 -14.72 -4.13
N ALA A 405 8.27 -13.74 -5.01
CA ALA A 405 8.86 -13.62 -6.33
C ALA A 405 8.66 -12.18 -6.83
N TYR A 406 9.29 -11.87 -7.96
CA TYR A 406 9.07 -10.63 -8.67
C TYR A 406 8.05 -10.81 -9.81
N GLU A 407 7.08 -9.91 -9.91
CA GLU A 407 6.16 -9.85 -11.05
C GLU A 407 5.77 -8.41 -11.39
N ARG A 408 5.67 -8.10 -12.69
CA ARG A 408 5.12 -6.84 -13.20
C ARG A 408 4.03 -7.13 -14.22
N SER A 409 2.88 -6.51 -14.02
CA SER A 409 1.77 -6.55 -14.96
C SER A 409 2.00 -5.60 -16.15
N ASN A 410 1.31 -5.86 -17.25
CA ASN A 410 0.89 -4.81 -18.18
C ASN A 410 -0.16 -3.92 -17.48
N ARG A 411 -0.50 -2.77 -18.06
CA ARG A 411 -1.64 -2.00 -17.56
C ARG A 411 -2.92 -2.84 -17.66
N VAL A 412 -3.61 -2.99 -16.55
CA VAL A 412 -4.75 -3.90 -16.41
C VAL A 412 -5.80 -3.28 -15.51
N TYR A 413 -7.06 -3.51 -15.85
CA TYR A 413 -8.21 -3.20 -15.01
C TYR A 413 -9.24 -4.33 -15.16
N ASN A 414 -9.69 -4.87 -14.03
CA ASN A 414 -10.63 -5.98 -13.96
C ASN A 414 -10.26 -7.16 -14.89
N TYR A 415 -9.01 -7.63 -14.79
CA TYR A 415 -8.40 -8.67 -15.63
C TYR A 415 -8.38 -8.41 -17.15
N THR A 416 -8.70 -7.18 -17.57
CA THR A 416 -8.66 -6.76 -18.96
C THR A 416 -7.48 -5.82 -19.17
N LEU A 417 -6.70 -6.05 -20.23
CA LEU A 417 -5.65 -5.12 -20.63
C LEU A 417 -6.28 -3.76 -20.96
N ASP A 418 -5.87 -2.73 -20.23
CA ASP A 418 -6.47 -1.40 -20.32
C ASP A 418 -5.35 -0.34 -20.29
N PRO A 419 -5.23 0.53 -21.30
CA PRO A 419 -4.18 1.56 -21.34
C PRO A 419 -4.28 2.60 -20.21
N CYS A 420 -5.43 2.71 -19.53
CA CYS A 420 -5.67 3.58 -18.38
C CYS A 420 -5.56 2.83 -17.03
N GLY A 421 -5.49 1.50 -17.05
CA GLY A 421 -5.31 0.71 -15.83
C GLY A 421 -3.95 0.97 -15.17
N PRO A 422 -3.84 0.83 -13.84
CA PRO A 422 -2.55 0.90 -13.16
C PRO A 422 -1.62 -0.22 -13.62
N VAL A 423 -0.31 -0.01 -13.41
CA VAL A 423 0.67 -1.10 -13.45
C VAL A 423 0.79 -1.67 -12.05
N TYR A 424 0.57 -2.98 -11.91
CA TYR A 424 0.75 -3.73 -10.66
C TYR A 424 2.13 -4.36 -10.65
N ILE A 425 2.84 -4.20 -9.54
CA ILE A 425 4.20 -4.71 -9.36
C ILE A 425 4.27 -5.41 -7.99
N THR A 426 4.57 -6.70 -8.03
CA THR A 426 4.81 -7.53 -6.85
C THR A 426 6.32 -7.64 -6.61
N VAL A 427 6.74 -7.25 -5.41
CA VAL A 427 8.12 -7.26 -4.91
C VAL A 427 8.18 -7.89 -3.51
N GLY A 428 7.51 -9.04 -3.34
CA GLY A 428 7.56 -9.84 -2.11
C GLY A 428 8.80 -10.71 -2.01
N ASP A 429 9.84 -10.38 -2.77
CA ASP A 429 11.06 -11.15 -2.94
C ASP A 429 12.21 -10.63 -2.06
N GLY A 430 11.89 -10.10 -0.87
CA GLY A 430 12.86 -9.43 0.00
C GLY A 430 13.91 -10.33 0.65
N GLY A 431 13.71 -11.65 0.65
CA GLY A 431 14.71 -12.60 1.15
C GLY A 431 14.34 -13.32 2.44
N ASN A 432 13.07 -13.38 2.83
CA ASN A 432 12.65 -14.16 3.98
C ASN A 432 12.98 -15.67 3.83
N ARG A 433 12.82 -16.41 4.92
CA ARG A 433 13.20 -17.83 5.01
C ARG A 433 12.21 -18.80 4.38
N GLU A 434 11.00 -18.36 4.07
CA GLU A 434 10.00 -19.25 3.47
C GLU A 434 10.40 -19.66 2.05
N LYS A 435 9.54 -20.43 1.39
CA LYS A 435 9.82 -20.89 0.04
C LYS A 435 9.65 -19.74 -0.95
N MET A 436 10.59 -19.63 -1.88
CA MET A 436 10.41 -18.84 -3.11
C MET A 436 9.20 -19.39 -3.88
N ALA A 437 8.37 -18.49 -4.42
CA ALA A 437 7.29 -18.85 -5.32
C ALA A 437 7.88 -19.19 -6.69
N ILE A 438 7.68 -20.44 -7.13
CA ILE A 438 8.29 -20.98 -8.37
C ILE A 438 7.22 -21.51 -9.32
N ASP A 439 6.22 -22.21 -8.77
CA ASP A 439 5.13 -22.76 -9.57
C ASP A 439 4.16 -21.65 -10.00
N HIS A 440 3.71 -21.71 -11.25
CA HIS A 440 2.74 -20.76 -11.79
C HIS A 440 1.35 -21.41 -11.91
N ALA A 441 0.29 -20.65 -11.66
CA ALA A 441 -1.08 -21.17 -11.69
C ALA A 441 -1.49 -21.65 -13.11
N ASP A 442 -0.85 -21.10 -14.15
CA ASP A 442 -1.07 -21.45 -15.55
C ASP A 442 -0.32 -22.69 -16.04
N GLU A 443 0.54 -23.28 -15.22
CA GLU A 443 1.26 -24.50 -15.59
C GLU A 443 0.35 -25.75 -15.55
N PRO A 444 0.60 -26.74 -16.40
CA PRO A 444 -0.20 -27.97 -16.44
C PRO A 444 -0.30 -28.66 -15.07
N GLY A 445 -1.52 -28.71 -14.51
CA GLY A 445 -1.80 -29.35 -13.22
C GLY A 445 -1.54 -28.47 -11.99
N HIS A 446 -1.18 -27.20 -12.17
CA HIS A 446 -0.88 -26.28 -11.06
C HIS A 446 -2.01 -25.31 -10.72
N CYS A 447 -3.04 -25.20 -11.56
CA CYS A 447 -4.23 -24.40 -11.25
C CYS A 447 -4.90 -24.88 -9.96
N PRO A 448 -4.99 -24.06 -8.91
CA PRO A 448 -5.58 -24.48 -7.63
C PRO A 448 -7.10 -24.63 -7.73
N ASP A 449 -7.67 -25.39 -6.78
CA ASP A 449 -9.13 -25.42 -6.61
C ASP A 449 -9.59 -24.03 -6.13
N PRO A 450 -10.58 -23.39 -6.79
CA PRO A 450 -11.06 -22.06 -6.39
C PRO A 450 -11.40 -21.97 -4.90
N SER A 451 -11.98 -23.03 -4.32
CA SER A 451 -12.38 -23.02 -2.90
C SER A 451 -11.22 -22.93 -1.91
N THR A 452 -9.99 -23.17 -2.37
CA THR A 452 -8.76 -23.18 -1.55
C THR A 452 -7.95 -21.89 -1.65
N THR A 453 -8.35 -20.95 -2.50
CA THR A 453 -7.58 -19.72 -2.73
C THR A 453 -7.88 -18.53 -1.81
N PRO A 454 -9.10 -18.33 -1.26
CA PRO A 454 -9.35 -17.13 -0.46
C PRO A 454 -8.52 -17.08 0.83
N ASP A 455 -8.16 -15.87 1.24
CA ASP A 455 -7.52 -15.64 2.54
C ASP A 455 -8.47 -16.07 3.68
N GLU A 456 -8.00 -16.96 4.55
CA GLU A 456 -8.80 -17.49 5.67
C GLU A 456 -9.05 -16.43 6.75
N TYR A 457 -8.16 -15.46 6.90
CA TYR A 457 -8.26 -14.44 7.94
C TYR A 457 -9.36 -13.41 7.63
N MET A 458 -9.39 -12.90 6.39
CA MET A 458 -10.39 -11.96 5.90
C MET A 458 -11.69 -12.63 5.47
N GLY A 459 -11.59 -13.87 4.97
CA GLY A 459 -12.71 -14.67 4.51
C GLY A 459 -13.43 -14.09 3.28
N GLY A 460 -14.55 -14.73 2.93
CA GLY A 460 -15.31 -14.42 1.72
C GLY A 460 -14.77 -15.13 0.48
N PHE A 461 -15.60 -15.23 -0.56
CA PHE A 461 -15.22 -15.84 -1.83
C PHE A 461 -15.67 -14.95 -2.98
N CYS A 462 -14.72 -14.43 -3.74
CA CYS A 462 -14.97 -13.53 -4.87
C CYS A 462 -14.32 -14.00 -6.17
N ALA A 463 -13.56 -15.09 -6.13
CA ALA A 463 -12.76 -15.59 -7.24
C ALA A 463 -13.53 -16.58 -8.12
N PHE A 464 -14.45 -16.07 -8.93
CA PHE A 464 -15.17 -16.88 -9.91
C PHE A 464 -14.32 -17.15 -11.16
N ASN A 465 -14.67 -18.19 -11.92
CA ASN A 465 -14.06 -18.46 -13.23
C ASN A 465 -14.20 -17.26 -14.16
N PHE A 466 -13.21 -17.08 -15.04
CA PHE A 466 -13.27 -16.02 -16.05
C PHE A 466 -14.48 -16.23 -16.95
N THR A 467 -15.23 -15.16 -17.21
CA THR A 467 -16.42 -15.18 -18.08
C THR A 467 -16.14 -14.67 -19.49
N SER A 468 -14.93 -14.16 -19.74
CA SER A 468 -14.48 -13.67 -21.03
C SER A 468 -12.97 -13.84 -21.20
N GLY A 469 -12.45 -13.58 -22.41
CA GLY A 469 -11.03 -13.67 -22.72
C GLY A 469 -10.50 -15.11 -22.89
N PRO A 470 -9.17 -15.28 -23.03
CA PRO A 470 -8.54 -16.56 -23.36
C PRO A 470 -8.79 -17.70 -22.36
N ALA A 471 -9.09 -17.39 -21.10
CA ALA A 471 -9.38 -18.36 -20.05
C ALA A 471 -10.89 -18.52 -19.75
N THR A 472 -11.78 -18.11 -20.67
CA THR A 472 -13.24 -18.21 -20.48
C THR A 472 -13.65 -19.61 -20.01
N GLY A 473 -14.44 -19.66 -18.93
CA GLY A 473 -14.94 -20.88 -18.31
C GLY A 473 -13.94 -21.57 -17.38
N LYS A 474 -12.69 -21.09 -17.28
CA LYS A 474 -11.63 -21.66 -16.44
C LYS A 474 -11.27 -20.71 -15.29
N PHE A 475 -10.66 -21.27 -14.25
CA PHE A 475 -10.13 -20.51 -13.11
C PHE A 475 -8.72 -19.94 -13.37
N CYS A 476 -7.94 -20.65 -14.18
CA CYS A 476 -6.59 -20.25 -14.59
C CYS A 476 -6.46 -20.30 -16.11
N TRP A 477 -5.47 -19.56 -16.61
CA TRP A 477 -5.00 -19.70 -17.97
C TRP A 477 -4.19 -20.99 -18.11
N ASP A 478 -3.83 -21.39 -19.33
CA ASP A 478 -2.95 -22.53 -19.62
C ASP A 478 -1.58 -22.11 -20.20
N ARG A 479 -1.28 -20.81 -20.06
CA ARG A 479 -0.04 -20.11 -20.39
C ARG A 479 0.02 -18.84 -19.55
N GLN A 480 1.20 -18.20 -19.47
CA GLN A 480 1.34 -16.92 -18.78
C GLN A 480 0.27 -15.93 -19.28
N PRO A 481 -0.58 -15.40 -18.39
CA PRO A 481 -1.66 -14.48 -18.76
C PRO A 481 -1.13 -13.24 -19.45
N ASP A 482 -1.88 -12.72 -20.44
CA ASP A 482 -1.45 -11.55 -21.22
C ASP A 482 -1.32 -10.27 -20.37
N TYR A 483 -1.95 -10.22 -19.20
CA TYR A 483 -1.77 -9.14 -18.23
C TYR A 483 -0.47 -9.22 -17.44
N SER A 484 0.25 -10.36 -17.41
CA SER A 484 1.56 -10.50 -16.76
C SER A 484 2.65 -10.18 -17.79
N ALA A 485 3.33 -9.05 -17.65
CA ALA A 485 4.36 -8.63 -18.60
C ALA A 485 5.70 -9.34 -18.32
N TYR A 486 6.06 -9.49 -17.05
CA TYR A 486 7.32 -10.08 -16.60
C TYR A 486 7.14 -10.78 -15.26
N ARG A 487 7.68 -11.98 -15.10
CA ARG A 487 7.77 -12.68 -13.80
C ARG A 487 9.10 -13.43 -13.65
N GLU A 488 9.70 -13.36 -12.47
CA GLU A 488 10.96 -14.02 -12.14
C GLU A 488 11.03 -14.41 -10.66
N SER A 489 11.39 -15.67 -10.41
CA SER A 489 11.62 -16.21 -9.07
C SER A 489 13.07 -15.98 -8.63
N SER A 490 13.37 -14.75 -8.21
CA SER A 490 14.65 -14.35 -7.61
C SER A 490 14.39 -13.39 -6.46
N PHE A 491 15.31 -13.32 -5.49
CA PHE A 491 15.26 -12.26 -4.47
C PHE A 491 15.79 -10.94 -5.02
N GLY A 492 15.29 -9.83 -4.50
CA GLY A 492 15.64 -8.51 -5.00
C GLY A 492 14.92 -7.36 -4.33
N HIS A 493 15.06 -6.18 -4.95
CA HIS A 493 14.37 -4.96 -4.57
C HIS A 493 14.06 -4.08 -5.78
N GLY A 494 13.09 -3.20 -5.63
CA GLY A 494 12.70 -2.22 -6.65
C GLY A 494 13.21 -0.81 -6.37
N ILE A 495 13.45 -0.04 -7.44
CA ILE A 495 13.72 1.40 -7.39
C ILE A 495 12.77 2.12 -8.33
N LEU A 496 12.04 3.10 -7.79
CA LEU A 496 11.21 4.03 -8.55
C LEU A 496 11.90 5.40 -8.63
N GLU A 497 12.13 5.87 -9.86
CA GLU A 497 12.70 7.18 -10.16
C GLU A 497 11.71 8.02 -10.98
N VAL A 498 10.88 8.80 -10.29
CA VAL A 498 9.93 9.72 -10.95
C VAL A 498 10.69 10.89 -11.55
N LYS A 499 10.61 11.05 -12.88
CA LYS A 499 11.37 12.07 -13.63
C LYS A 499 10.60 13.37 -13.75
N ASN A 500 9.30 13.28 -13.97
CA ASN A 500 8.39 14.42 -14.12
C ASN A 500 6.94 13.96 -13.96
N GLU A 501 5.97 14.85 -14.19
CA GLU A 501 4.52 14.61 -14.11
C GLU A 501 3.95 13.50 -15.03
N THR A 502 4.74 12.96 -15.96
CA THR A 502 4.31 11.91 -16.91
C THR A 502 5.21 10.68 -16.94
N HIS A 503 6.49 10.78 -16.64
CA HIS A 503 7.46 9.68 -16.74
C HIS A 503 8.05 9.29 -15.39
N ALA A 504 8.00 8.00 -15.07
CA ALA A 504 8.75 7.39 -13.98
C ALA A 504 9.51 6.18 -14.51
N LEU A 505 10.77 6.03 -14.12
CA LEU A 505 11.55 4.83 -14.41
C LEU A 505 11.37 3.85 -13.25
N TRP A 506 10.94 2.63 -13.55
CA TRP A 506 10.98 1.51 -12.64
C TRP A 506 12.16 0.61 -13.02
N THR A 507 12.95 0.22 -12.02
CA THR A 507 13.97 -0.82 -12.14
C THR A 507 13.85 -1.82 -11.00
N TRP A 508 13.95 -3.10 -11.31
CA TRP A 508 14.05 -4.16 -10.31
C TRP A 508 15.44 -4.81 -10.39
N HIS A 509 16.04 -5.05 -9.24
CA HIS A 509 17.41 -5.49 -9.08
C HIS A 509 17.45 -6.84 -8.36
N ARG A 510 18.06 -7.83 -9.01
CA ARG A 510 18.24 -9.17 -8.47
C ARG A 510 19.44 -9.21 -7.53
N ASN A 511 19.32 -9.97 -6.46
CA ASN A 511 20.41 -10.13 -5.48
C ASN A 511 21.64 -10.86 -6.04
N GLN A 512 21.45 -11.76 -7.01
CA GLN A 512 22.56 -12.52 -7.61
C GLN A 512 23.38 -11.72 -8.63
N ASP A 513 22.87 -10.58 -9.10
CA ASP A 513 23.58 -9.75 -10.06
C ASP A 513 24.51 -8.75 -9.34
N LEU A 514 25.42 -8.12 -10.10
CA LEU A 514 26.20 -7.00 -9.57
C LEU A 514 25.29 -5.80 -9.29
N TYR A 515 25.63 -4.97 -8.28
CA TYR A 515 24.85 -3.82 -7.79
C TYR A 515 24.25 -2.87 -8.86
N ASN A 516 24.86 -2.73 -10.05
CA ASN A 516 24.40 -1.84 -11.12
C ASN A 516 23.58 -2.53 -12.23
N ALA A 517 23.32 -3.83 -12.10
CA ALA A 517 22.51 -4.58 -13.06
C ALA A 517 21.02 -4.50 -12.69
N TYR A 518 20.18 -4.62 -13.72
CA TYR A 518 18.73 -4.62 -13.61
C TYR A 518 18.22 -5.96 -14.15
N GLY A 519 17.36 -6.64 -13.40
CA GLY A 519 16.63 -7.82 -13.90
C GLY A 519 15.50 -7.40 -14.83
N ASP A 520 14.80 -6.32 -14.48
CA ASP A 520 13.75 -5.70 -15.28
C ASP A 520 13.81 -4.17 -15.19
N GLN A 521 13.42 -3.49 -16.27
CA GLN A 521 13.38 -2.03 -16.34
C GLN A 521 12.32 -1.54 -17.32
N ILE A 522 11.58 -0.50 -16.93
CA ILE A 522 10.54 0.10 -17.78
C ILE A 522 10.29 1.56 -17.43
N TYR A 523 10.06 2.39 -18.43
CA TYR A 523 9.44 3.69 -18.23
C TYR A 523 7.93 3.56 -18.14
N ILE A 524 7.39 3.94 -16.99
CA ILE A 524 5.96 4.03 -16.74
C ILE A 524 5.56 5.43 -17.17
N VAL A 525 4.67 5.49 -18.15
CA VAL A 525 4.17 6.74 -18.73
C VAL A 525 2.68 6.84 -18.48
N ARG A 526 2.28 7.85 -17.72
CA ARG A 526 0.87 8.15 -17.45
C ARG A 526 0.27 9.11 -18.47
N GLN A 527 -1.04 9.00 -18.72
CA GLN A 527 -1.76 9.70 -19.79
C GLN A 527 -2.96 10.51 -19.21
N PRO A 528 -2.72 11.61 -18.46
CA PRO A 528 -3.77 12.35 -17.75
C PRO A 528 -4.96 12.78 -18.60
N LYS A 529 -4.73 13.14 -19.87
CA LYS A 529 -5.78 13.59 -20.81
C LYS A 529 -6.65 12.44 -21.33
N ARG A 530 -6.15 11.21 -21.28
CA ARG A 530 -6.89 9.99 -21.65
C ARG A 530 -7.64 9.44 -20.44
N GLU A 531 -7.05 9.58 -19.26
CA GLU A 531 -7.61 9.16 -17.96
C GLU A 531 -8.80 10.03 -17.48
N THR A 532 -8.96 11.27 -17.96
CA THR A 532 -9.96 12.25 -17.44
C THR A 532 -11.28 12.36 -18.22
N VAL A 533 -11.53 11.53 -19.24
CA VAL A 533 -12.73 11.66 -20.10
C VAL A 533 -14.06 11.36 -19.39
N THR A 534 -14.05 10.85 -18.16
CA THR A 534 -15.26 10.36 -17.45
C THR A 534 -15.85 11.30 -16.39
N GLN A 535 -15.26 12.47 -16.09
CA GLN A 535 -15.77 13.32 -15.00
C GLN A 535 -16.95 14.25 -15.34
N THR A 536 -17.57 14.14 -16.52
CA THR A 536 -18.76 14.94 -16.86
C THR A 536 -19.91 14.08 -17.41
N SER A 537 -20.66 13.41 -16.52
CA SER A 537 -22.14 13.32 -16.53
C SER A 537 -22.62 12.04 -15.83
N SER A 538 -23.42 12.21 -14.77
CA SER A 538 -24.18 11.15 -14.12
C SER A 538 -25.37 10.70 -14.99
N THR A 539 -25.49 9.41 -15.30
CA THR A 539 -26.65 8.49 -15.10
C THR A 539 -26.59 7.30 -16.08
N SER A 540 -26.65 6.09 -15.50
CA SER A 540 -26.80 4.75 -16.14
C SER A 540 -25.54 4.06 -16.71
N PRO A 541 -25.41 2.72 -16.57
CA PRO A 541 -24.21 1.98 -16.98
C PRO A 541 -24.31 1.56 -18.45
N ALA A 542 -23.43 2.12 -19.28
CA ALA A 542 -23.14 1.63 -20.63
C ALA A 542 -21.61 1.63 -20.81
N PRO A 543 -21.05 0.68 -21.59
CA PRO A 543 -19.65 0.28 -21.50
C PRO A 543 -18.67 1.39 -21.89
N LEU A 544 -17.59 1.51 -21.13
CA LEU A 544 -16.47 2.43 -21.37
C LEU A 544 -15.86 2.18 -22.75
N LEU A 545 -16.01 3.15 -23.66
CA LEU A 545 -15.24 3.22 -24.90
C LEU A 545 -14.32 4.45 -24.84
N CYS A 546 -13.03 4.20 -24.62
CA CYS A 546 -11.99 5.18 -24.96
C CYS A 546 -11.88 5.23 -26.49
N LEU A 547 -12.42 6.28 -27.11
CA LEU A 547 -12.31 6.51 -28.56
C LEU A 547 -10.84 6.62 -29.01
N GLU A 548 -10.48 5.83 -30.02
CA GLU A 548 -9.28 6.05 -30.83
C GLU A 548 -9.43 7.35 -31.63
N ILE A 549 -8.57 8.33 -31.36
CA ILE A 549 -8.30 9.39 -32.34
C ILE A 549 -7.07 8.95 -33.12
N THR A 550 -7.29 8.31 -34.27
CA THR A 550 -6.24 8.11 -35.27
C THR A 550 -5.75 9.46 -35.78
N LYS A 551 -4.44 9.55 -36.01
CA LYS A 551 -3.76 10.74 -36.54
C LYS A 551 -4.42 11.20 -37.84
N ASN A 552 -4.93 12.43 -37.86
CA ASN A 552 -5.29 13.09 -39.11
C ASN A 552 -4.04 13.34 -39.96
N GLU A 553 -3.99 12.68 -41.12
CA GLU A 553 -3.13 13.09 -42.23
C GLU A 553 -3.66 14.40 -42.84
N VAL A 554 -2.71 15.29 -43.12
CA VAL A 554 -2.91 16.52 -43.88
C VAL A 554 -3.06 16.15 -45.35
N SER A 555 -4.22 16.44 -45.95
CA SER A 555 -4.27 16.78 -47.38
C SER A 555 -5.41 17.74 -47.69
N SER A 556 -5.08 18.67 -48.57
CA SER A 556 -5.83 19.87 -48.96
C SER A 556 -6.57 19.66 -50.29
N GLU A 557 -7.67 20.42 -50.46
CA GLU A 557 -8.43 20.67 -51.70
C GLU A 557 -9.34 19.50 -52.16
N VAL A 558 -10.59 19.65 -52.63
CA VAL A 558 -11.26 20.66 -53.48
C VAL A 558 -12.78 20.66 -53.19
N ILE A 559 -13.42 21.83 -53.36
CA ILE A 559 -14.88 22.09 -53.27
C ILE A 559 -15.60 21.73 -54.59
N ALA A 560 -16.70 20.96 -54.50
CA ALA A 560 -17.92 20.94 -55.34
C ALA A 560 -18.71 19.67 -54.95
N GLY A 561 -20.03 19.54 -54.92
CA GLY A 561 -21.19 20.29 -55.39
C GLY A 561 -22.45 19.46 -55.03
N ALA A 562 -23.63 20.05 -55.13
CA ALA A 562 -24.93 19.55 -54.66
C ALA A 562 -25.57 18.44 -55.53
N GLY A 563 -26.59 17.77 -54.97
CA GLY A 563 -27.58 16.88 -55.62
C GLY A 563 -27.79 15.61 -54.77
N ASP A 564 -28.86 15.48 -53.98
CA ASP A 564 -30.28 15.23 -54.27
C ASP A 564 -30.59 13.81 -54.78
N ASP A 565 -31.69 13.29 -54.23
CA ASP A 565 -32.49 12.11 -54.57
C ASP A 565 -32.17 10.71 -53.97
N GLY A 566 -33.09 10.29 -53.08
CA GLY A 566 -33.89 9.07 -53.23
C GLY A 566 -33.21 7.70 -53.10
N THR A 567 -33.52 6.99 -52.01
CA THR A 567 -34.41 5.80 -51.99
C THR A 567 -34.09 4.88 -50.81
N ASP A 568 -35.08 4.66 -49.96
CA ASP A 568 -35.20 3.54 -49.02
C ASP A 568 -35.61 2.28 -49.80
N PRO A 569 -35.36 1.04 -49.32
CA PRO A 569 -36.35 0.47 -48.39
C PRO A 569 -35.84 -0.52 -47.32
N GLU A 570 -36.67 -0.58 -46.26
CA GLU A 570 -37.09 -1.77 -45.49
C GLU A 570 -36.10 -2.45 -44.53
N CYS A 571 -36.36 -2.26 -43.23
CA CYS A 571 -36.49 -3.36 -42.26
C CYS A 571 -37.51 -2.98 -41.18
N GLU A 572 -38.66 -3.65 -41.20
CA GLU A 572 -39.73 -3.60 -40.19
C GLU A 572 -39.30 -4.32 -38.90
N CYS A 573 -39.61 -3.72 -37.75
CA CYS A 573 -39.77 -4.41 -36.47
C CYS A 573 -41.02 -3.85 -35.79
N GLU A 574 -42.11 -4.63 -35.81
CA GLU A 574 -43.29 -4.45 -34.94
C GLU A 574 -43.61 -5.77 -34.22
N ASP A 575 -44.29 -5.60 -33.07
CA ASP A 575 -44.97 -6.57 -32.20
C ASP A 575 -44.16 -7.41 -31.19
N CYS A 576 -44.61 -7.62 -29.94
CA CYS A 576 -45.64 -7.00 -29.10
C CYS A 576 -45.46 -7.52 -27.66
N TYR A 577 -45.91 -6.75 -26.68
CA TYR A 577 -46.10 -7.15 -25.27
C TYR A 577 -47.21 -8.20 -25.10
N SER A 578 -47.15 -8.93 -23.96
CA SER A 578 -48.24 -9.54 -23.16
C SER A 578 -48.31 -11.07 -23.06
N ASN A 579 -48.29 -11.58 -21.82
CA ASN A 579 -49.21 -12.60 -21.32
C ASN A 579 -49.11 -12.76 -19.79
N CYS A 580 -50.26 -12.62 -19.12
CA CYS A 580 -50.52 -12.99 -17.72
C CYS A 580 -51.88 -13.72 -17.64
N ILE A 581 -52.05 -14.46 -16.53
CA ILE A 581 -53.26 -15.07 -15.90
C ILE A 581 -53.76 -16.42 -16.49
N GLN A 582 -54.05 -17.54 -15.77
CA GLN A 582 -54.78 -17.93 -14.51
C GLN A 582 -54.53 -19.46 -14.22
N PRO A 583 -55.11 -20.18 -13.20
CA PRO A 583 -55.50 -19.89 -11.79
C PRO A 583 -55.10 -20.97 -10.73
N PHE A 584 -55.40 -20.69 -9.45
CA PHE A 584 -55.28 -21.48 -8.19
C PHE A 584 -56.08 -22.81 -8.11
N PRO A 585 -55.84 -23.67 -7.08
CA PRO A 585 -56.67 -23.61 -5.84
C PRO A 585 -55.92 -23.78 -4.49
N ASP A 586 -56.59 -23.21 -3.47
CA ASP A 586 -56.54 -23.27 -2.00
C ASP A 586 -55.76 -24.38 -1.25
N ASP A 587 -55.03 -23.99 -0.18
CA ASP A 587 -55.19 -24.60 1.15
C ASP A 587 -54.72 -23.62 2.27
N ASP A 588 -55.45 -23.66 3.38
CA ASP A 588 -55.36 -22.83 4.58
C ASP A 588 -54.15 -23.18 5.46
N SER A 589 -53.43 -22.17 5.99
CA SER A 589 -53.02 -22.15 7.41
C SER A 589 -52.30 -20.86 7.79
N VAL A 590 -52.87 -20.20 8.78
CA VAL A 590 -52.42 -18.98 9.45
C VAL A 590 -51.32 -19.32 10.46
N ASN A 591 -50.22 -18.56 10.45
CA ASN A 591 -49.58 -18.04 11.66
C ASN A 591 -48.58 -16.91 11.33
N ASP A 592 -48.68 -15.85 12.12
CA ASP A 592 -47.99 -14.56 12.06
C ASP A 592 -46.46 -14.65 12.03
N TYR A 593 -45.85 -13.89 11.13
CA TYR A 593 -44.58 -13.16 11.37
C TYR A 593 -44.62 -11.87 10.55
N ASP A 594 -44.96 -10.77 11.24
CA ASP A 594 -44.93 -9.42 10.68
C ASP A 594 -43.47 -8.96 10.50
N CYS A 595 -43.18 -8.40 9.33
CA CYS A 595 -41.89 -7.86 8.93
C CYS A 595 -41.80 -6.39 9.32
N ASP A 596 -40.90 -6.06 10.24
CA ASP A 596 -40.47 -4.68 10.48
C ASP A 596 -39.68 -4.15 9.26
N PHE A 597 -40.27 -3.15 8.60
CA PHE A 597 -39.60 -2.25 7.67
C PHE A 597 -38.97 -1.10 8.46
N GLU A 598 -37.69 -1.22 8.84
CA GLU A 598 -36.92 -0.06 9.29
C GLU A 598 -36.43 0.75 8.08
N GLN A 599 -37.02 1.93 7.91
CA GLN A 599 -36.64 2.94 6.93
C GLN A 599 -35.42 3.73 7.41
N ASN A 600 -34.42 3.78 6.53
CA ASN A 600 -33.27 4.69 6.48
C ASN A 600 -33.45 6.05 7.21
N GLU A 601 -32.64 6.28 8.24
CA GLU A 601 -32.25 7.61 8.69
C GLU A 601 -31.19 8.20 7.75
N ASP A 602 -31.63 9.03 6.81
CA ASP A 602 -30.75 9.92 6.03
C ASP A 602 -31.34 11.33 6.03
N ARG A 603 -31.24 12.04 7.17
CA ARG A 603 -31.68 13.44 7.32
C ARG A 603 -30.81 14.24 8.30
N ARG A 604 -29.52 14.37 8.02
CA ARG A 604 -28.69 15.49 8.53
C ARG A 604 -27.84 16.22 7.49
N SER A 605 -28.04 15.94 6.20
CA SER A 605 -27.16 16.46 5.13
C SER A 605 -27.79 17.51 4.21
N PHE A 606 -28.85 18.22 4.64
CA PHE A 606 -29.50 19.24 3.80
C PHE A 606 -29.61 20.65 4.41
N VAL A 607 -28.96 20.90 5.55
CA VAL A 607 -29.01 22.22 6.23
C VAL A 607 -27.66 22.97 6.23
N ILE A 608 -26.54 22.34 5.82
CA ILE A 608 -25.21 22.97 5.75
C ILE A 608 -24.77 23.20 4.30
N PHE A 609 -25.68 23.65 3.42
CA PHE A 609 -25.33 24.01 2.04
C PHE A 609 -25.76 25.43 1.62
N LEU A 610 -26.28 26.25 2.55
CA LEU A 610 -26.74 27.62 2.25
C LEU A 610 -25.99 28.74 2.98
N LEU A 611 -24.81 28.48 3.57
CA LEU A 611 -24.11 29.49 4.39
C LEU A 611 -22.67 29.85 4.00
N THR A 612 -22.20 29.61 2.77
CA THR A 612 -20.93 30.20 2.31
C THR A 612 -20.84 30.47 0.81
N LEU A 613 -21.57 31.47 0.30
CA LEU A 613 -21.12 32.27 -0.86
C LEU A 613 -21.73 33.69 -0.82
N GLY A 614 -20.87 34.72 -0.73
CA GLY A 614 -21.10 36.01 -1.40
C GLY A 614 -21.70 37.20 -0.62
N SER A 615 -20.83 37.96 0.05
CA SER A 615 -20.69 39.43 0.02
C SER A 615 -21.83 40.36 -0.53
N PHE A 616 -22.35 41.24 0.35
CA PHE A 616 -22.99 42.60 0.16
C PHE A 616 -24.37 42.76 -0.56
N PRO A 617 -25.17 43.85 -0.34
CA PRO A 617 -25.85 44.31 0.89
C PRO A 617 -27.40 44.58 0.74
N VAL A 618 -28.14 44.44 1.85
CA VAL A 618 -29.40 45.12 2.27
C VAL A 618 -30.56 45.33 1.27
N ARG A 619 -31.74 44.71 1.56
CA ARG A 619 -33.02 45.43 1.82
C ARG A 619 -34.15 44.52 2.32
N LYS A 620 -34.77 44.96 3.43
CA LYS A 620 -36.00 44.44 4.06
C LYS A 620 -37.18 44.36 3.07
N ARG A 621 -37.94 43.25 3.11
CA ARG A 621 -39.42 43.21 3.01
C ARG A 621 -39.95 41.84 3.45
N LEU A 622 -40.80 41.84 4.48
CA LEU A 622 -41.65 40.73 4.90
C LEU A 622 -42.71 40.42 3.83
N PHE A 623 -43.11 39.14 3.70
CA PHE A 623 -44.50 38.62 3.52
C PHE A 623 -44.47 37.07 3.29
N PRO A 624 -45.57 36.30 3.47
CA PRO A 624 -45.92 35.57 4.69
C PRO A 624 -46.01 34.02 4.53
N LEU A 625 -46.01 33.30 5.65
CA LEU A 625 -46.28 31.85 5.75
C LEU A 625 -47.78 31.53 5.54
N PRO A 626 -48.10 30.52 4.71
CA PRO A 626 -48.88 29.40 5.23
C PRO A 626 -48.48 28.07 4.59
N PHE A 627 -47.64 27.27 5.25
CA PHE A 627 -47.52 25.81 5.00
C PHE A 627 -46.89 25.06 6.20
N ALA A 628 -46.96 25.62 7.41
CA ALA A 628 -46.31 25.06 8.60
C ALA A 628 -47.27 24.45 9.64
N ASN A 629 -48.59 24.55 9.45
CA ASN A 629 -49.55 24.11 10.48
C ASN A 629 -50.04 22.66 10.34
N ASP A 630 -49.84 21.99 9.21
CA ASP A 630 -50.26 20.59 9.05
C ASP A 630 -49.17 19.57 9.43
N LEU A 631 -47.92 20.00 9.58
CA LEU A 631 -46.80 19.12 9.96
C LEU A 631 -46.70 18.92 11.48
N CYS A 632 -47.14 19.91 12.27
CA CYS A 632 -46.98 19.90 13.73
C CYS A 632 -48.08 19.13 14.48
N ARG A 633 -49.25 18.84 13.87
CA ARG A 633 -50.32 18.05 14.52
C ARG A 633 -50.08 16.54 14.55
N ASN A 634 -49.22 16.01 13.68
CA ASN A 634 -48.95 14.56 13.62
C ASN A 634 -47.83 14.09 14.56
N LEU A 635 -47.21 14.99 15.33
CA LEU A 635 -46.05 14.69 16.17
C LEU A 635 -46.32 14.75 17.68
N GLY A 636 -47.54 15.07 18.13
CA GLY A 636 -47.96 14.86 19.53
C GLY A 636 -47.16 15.63 20.60
N VAL A 637 -46.64 16.82 20.28
CA VAL A 637 -45.91 17.68 21.23
C VAL A 637 -46.76 18.90 21.55
N ASP A 638 -47.32 18.94 22.76
CA ASP A 638 -47.92 20.15 23.33
C ASP A 638 -46.80 20.98 23.98
N ASP A 639 -46.74 22.27 23.61
CA ASP A 639 -45.89 23.36 24.14
C ASP A 639 -44.44 23.49 23.60
N VAL A 640 -44.28 24.29 22.52
CA VAL A 640 -43.00 24.64 21.86
C VAL A 640 -42.71 26.15 21.99
N GLU A 641 -43.06 26.77 23.12
CA GLU A 641 -42.76 28.21 23.33
C GLU A 641 -41.65 28.45 24.39
N SER A 642 -41.30 27.47 25.23
CA SER A 642 -40.29 27.66 26.29
C SER A 642 -38.87 27.21 25.93
N GLU A 643 -38.69 26.19 25.06
CA GLU A 643 -37.35 25.64 24.78
C GLU A 643 -36.60 26.43 23.68
N CYS A 644 -37.32 27.05 22.73
CA CYS A 644 -36.70 27.85 21.67
C CYS A 644 -36.16 29.20 22.17
N LEU A 645 -36.79 29.79 23.20
CA LEU A 645 -36.34 31.05 23.79
C LEU A 645 -35.05 30.88 24.62
N ARG A 646 -34.86 29.71 25.26
CA ARG A 646 -33.68 29.41 26.07
C ARG A 646 -32.42 29.22 25.22
N VAL A 647 -32.54 28.54 24.09
CA VAL A 647 -31.42 28.33 23.14
C VAL A 647 -31.01 29.65 22.46
N PHE A 648 -31.98 30.55 22.23
CA PHE A 648 -31.70 31.85 21.60
C PHE A 648 -31.02 32.86 22.54
N GLU A 649 -31.26 32.78 23.86
CA GLU A 649 -30.55 33.61 24.84
C GLU A 649 -29.14 33.07 25.17
N GLU A 650 -28.95 31.74 25.23
CA GLU A 650 -27.62 31.13 25.47
C GLU A 650 -26.61 31.39 24.32
N GLU A 651 -27.07 31.50 23.07
CA GLU A 651 -26.23 31.86 21.91
C GLU A 651 -25.93 33.38 21.84
N LYS A 652 -26.77 34.21 22.50
CA LYS A 652 -26.61 35.65 22.54
C LYS A 652 -25.57 36.10 23.58
N GLU A 653 -25.46 35.40 24.71
CA GLU A 653 -24.39 35.67 25.69
C GLU A 653 -23.00 35.24 25.17
N LYS A 654 -22.91 34.11 24.45
CA LYS A 654 -21.62 33.63 23.88
C LYS A 654 -21.06 34.51 22.77
N SER A 655 -21.89 35.33 22.12
CA SER A 655 -21.46 36.24 21.06
C SER A 655 -21.05 37.63 21.56
N GLN A 656 -21.28 37.96 22.85
CA GLN A 656 -20.83 39.24 23.44
C GLN A 656 -19.46 39.15 24.14
N GLU A 657 -18.95 37.96 24.48
CA GLU A 657 -17.59 37.81 25.06
C GLU A 657 -16.45 37.83 24.03
N VAL A 658 -16.73 37.66 22.73
CA VAL A 658 -15.70 37.57 21.67
C VAL A 658 -15.40 38.94 21.01
N VAL A 659 -16.04 40.02 21.46
CA VAL A 659 -15.87 41.37 20.86
C VAL A 659 -15.09 42.35 21.77
N GLU A 660 -14.64 41.96 22.95
CA GLU A 660 -13.76 42.80 23.81
C GLU A 660 -12.28 42.36 23.86
N GLU A 661 -11.84 41.40 23.03
CA GLU A 661 -10.42 41.00 22.95
C GLU A 661 -9.90 40.90 21.49
N ILE A 662 -10.20 41.93 20.68
CA ILE A 662 -9.44 42.29 19.47
C ILE A 662 -9.11 43.79 19.49
#